data_AF-A0A7V3RMB7-F1
#
_entry.id   AF-A0A7V3RMB7-F1
#
_cell.length_a   1.000
_cell.length_b   1.000
_cell.length_c   1.000
_cell.angle_alpha   90.00
_cell.angle_beta   90.00
_cell.angle_gamma   90.00
#
_symmetry.space_group_name_H-M   'P 1'
#
loop_
_entity.id
_entity.type
_entity.pdbx_description
1 polymer ?
#
loop_
_entity_poly.entity_id
_entity_poly.type
_entity_poly.pdbx_seq_one_letter_code
_entity_poly.pdbx_strand_id
1 'polypeptide(L)'
;MSTHRWATGLVLAFLASSTAGAGDGNRLAYLDESDPYYVSRTFPRLITPQWVGDDGVEAVVVLAIDDMRDPEKYEKFLRPVLQRLKRIDGRAPVSIMTNQVDPHHPRLQTWLKEGLSLETHTIDHPCPFFKGGDFAKARSTYERCVDLMCEVPNGRPVAFRMPCCDSLNTPSPRFYAEIFNRTTAKGNFLTIDSSVFNVLTSDDPELPRELVMDQDGQDRFRKYLPRDRTFVNTIENYPYPYVLGRLCWEFPCVMPSDWVAQHRHQPNNPITVRDWKAALDITVLKRGVFCLVFHPHGWIGKEQIVDFIDYADTKYGKKVKFLTFREAQDRLDKYLLGGQTLRAADGGDNGVRLLDLDNDGYLDVVIGNEKVKQTRRWSPKSRTWTIGDFPLSLVNSGARFGVIRADGSASLLVQNESVAGAWHFTEGKWVEDKALLAGLEVEGRKIFTREKGQDRGVRLRDLEGDGCCELIVSNDREQAIFRWEKNIWKKLPFTLPEGTALVNAAGQDNGLRFVDIDEDGHDDVLFSNEDRFSLHLFSSMQAGWSHRVLSGKRGDPGELPPLALRGTNNGAWSHSRHIWWSNERTPLLPDHVERRSFNALLANVTPQAKSPQASLRSIRTRPGFQVELMASEPLVQSPIAFAWGPDGKFWVVEMGDYPLGLDNKGKPGGRIKYLEDT
;
A
#
# COMPACT_ATOMS: atom_id res chain seq x y z
N MET A 1 49.13 50.37 1.91
CA MET A 1 48.91 48.98 1.45
C MET A 1 48.64 48.12 2.69
N SER A 2 47.75 47.14 2.56
CA SER A 2 47.15 46.30 3.61
C SER A 2 45.84 46.84 4.20
N THR A 3 44.73 46.42 3.59
CA THR A 3 43.35 46.53 4.07
C THR A 3 42.91 45.15 4.57
N HIS A 4 42.68 45.01 5.89
CA HIS A 4 41.97 43.88 6.45
C HIS A 4 40.46 44.16 6.42
N ARG A 5 39.74 43.44 5.55
CA ARG A 5 38.27 43.40 5.54
C ARG A 5 37.79 42.38 6.56
N TRP A 6 37.01 42.84 7.53
CA TRP A 6 36.16 42.01 8.37
C TRP A 6 34.94 41.60 7.53
N ALA A 7 34.78 40.30 7.31
CA ALA A 7 33.56 39.73 6.73
C ALA A 7 32.65 39.30 7.88
N THR A 8 31.69 40.14 8.24
CA THR A 8 30.52 39.75 9.04
C THR A 8 29.59 38.96 8.13
N GLY A 9 29.64 37.63 8.23
CA GLY A 9 28.66 36.74 7.63
C GLY A 9 27.33 36.84 8.39
N LEU A 10 26.31 37.42 7.75
CA LEU A 10 24.93 37.29 8.19
C LEU A 10 24.50 35.85 7.90
N VAL A 11 24.45 35.01 8.93
CA VAL A 11 23.75 33.72 8.84
C VAL A 11 22.26 34.05 8.99
N LEU A 12 21.54 34.14 7.86
CA LEU A 12 20.09 34.04 7.86
C LEU A 12 19.74 32.61 8.30
N ALA A 13 19.46 32.44 9.58
CA ALA A 13 18.73 31.28 10.05
C ALA A 13 17.30 31.40 9.50
N PHE A 14 17.02 30.70 8.40
CA PHE A 14 15.64 30.35 8.07
C PHE A 14 15.14 29.47 9.20
N LEU A 15 14.45 30.08 10.17
CA LEU A 15 13.48 29.38 10.99
C LEU A 15 12.37 28.98 10.02
N ALA A 16 12.52 27.78 9.44
CA ALA A 16 11.39 27.06 8.90
C ALA A 16 10.45 26.85 10.09
N SER A 17 9.49 27.75 10.26
CA SER A 17 8.27 27.47 10.98
C SER A 17 7.64 26.30 10.25
N SER A 18 7.97 25.09 10.67
CA SER A 18 7.18 23.91 10.38
C SER A 18 5.84 24.18 11.04
N THR A 19 4.93 24.85 10.33
CA THR A 19 3.53 24.52 10.50
C THR A 19 3.50 23.02 10.23
N ALA A 20 3.42 22.23 11.30
CA ALA A 20 3.06 20.84 11.19
C ALA A 20 1.71 20.87 10.46
N GLY A 21 1.74 20.68 9.14
CA GLY A 21 0.52 20.46 8.39
C GLY A 21 -0.19 19.33 9.12
N ALA A 22 -1.48 19.49 9.37
CA ALA A 22 -2.28 18.40 9.90
C ALA A 22 -1.95 17.15 9.07
N GLY A 23 -1.46 16.11 9.75
CA GLY A 23 -1.14 14.85 9.08
C GLY A 23 -2.39 14.32 8.40
N ASP A 24 -2.24 13.51 7.36
CA ASP A 24 -3.38 12.85 6.71
C ASP A 24 -4.14 11.99 7.74
N GLY A 25 -5.37 12.39 8.11
CA GLY A 25 -6.19 11.67 9.06
C GLY A 25 -6.59 10.27 8.57
N ASN A 26 -6.61 10.06 7.25
CA ASN A 26 -6.91 8.78 6.62
C ASN A 26 -5.74 7.80 6.59
N ARG A 27 -4.56 8.18 7.13
CA ARG A 27 -3.35 7.33 7.14
C ARG A 27 -3.53 5.95 7.79
N LEU A 28 -4.60 5.73 8.57
CA LEU A 28 -4.92 4.45 9.22
C LEU A 28 -6.08 3.67 8.56
N ALA A 29 -6.72 4.22 7.53
CA ALA A 29 -7.92 3.64 6.90
C ALA A 29 -7.63 2.29 6.20
N TYR A 30 -6.40 2.06 5.75
CA TYR A 30 -5.98 0.81 5.11
C TYR A 30 -6.19 -0.44 5.98
N LEU A 31 -6.28 -0.28 7.31
CA LEU A 31 -6.53 -1.38 8.25
C LEU A 31 -7.90 -2.05 8.06
N ASP A 32 -8.81 -1.40 7.33
CA ASP A 32 -10.15 -1.87 7.02
C ASP A 32 -10.31 -2.39 5.58
N GLU A 33 -9.21 -2.48 4.82
CA GLU A 33 -9.21 -2.80 3.39
C GLU A 33 -8.33 -4.02 3.05
N SER A 34 -8.33 -4.43 1.79
CA SER A 34 -7.51 -5.55 1.26
C SER A 34 -6.98 -5.26 -0.15
N ASP A 35 -6.81 -3.97 -0.46
CA ASP A 35 -6.11 -3.53 -1.67
C ASP A 35 -4.63 -3.91 -1.55
N PRO A 36 -4.00 -4.57 -2.53
CA PRO A 36 -2.57 -4.85 -2.50
C PRO A 36 -1.68 -3.65 -2.88
N TYR A 37 -2.25 -2.51 -3.32
CA TYR A 37 -1.50 -1.38 -3.88
C TYR A 37 -1.62 -0.07 -3.08
N TYR A 38 -2.12 -0.12 -1.84
CA TYR A 38 -2.35 1.09 -1.03
C TYR A 38 -1.07 1.82 -0.57
N VAL A 39 0.08 1.12 -0.58
CA VAL A 39 1.36 1.70 -0.14
C VAL A 39 1.96 2.61 -1.20
N SER A 40 2.67 3.64 -0.75
CA SER A 40 3.33 4.62 -1.61
C SER A 40 4.59 5.15 -0.94
N ARG A 41 5.35 6.00 -1.64
CA ARG A 41 6.57 6.65 -1.10
C ARG A 41 6.36 7.33 0.26
N THR A 42 5.17 7.84 0.53
CA THR A 42 4.83 8.59 1.75
C THR A 42 4.21 7.71 2.83
N PHE A 43 3.92 6.44 2.56
CA PHE A 43 3.41 5.52 3.56
C PHE A 43 4.49 5.21 4.63
N PRO A 44 4.13 5.01 5.91
CA PRO A 44 5.09 4.70 6.96
C PRO A 44 5.94 3.47 6.64
N ARG A 45 7.22 3.50 7.03
CA ARG A 45 8.22 2.51 6.61
C ARG A 45 8.26 1.32 7.57
N LEU A 46 8.47 0.12 7.02
CA LEU A 46 8.92 -1.06 7.78
C LEU A 46 10.34 -1.42 7.39
N ILE A 47 11.32 -0.68 7.92
CA ILE A 47 12.72 -0.85 7.54
C ILE A 47 13.29 -2.17 8.06
N THR A 48 14.25 -2.75 7.35
CA THR A 48 14.94 -4.00 7.72
C THR A 48 15.41 -4.05 9.18
N PRO A 49 16.02 -2.99 9.76
CA PRO A 49 16.40 -2.98 11.17
C PRO A 49 15.26 -3.22 12.18
N GLN A 50 14.01 -2.96 11.82
CA GLN A 50 12.85 -3.17 12.70
C GLN A 50 12.57 -4.65 12.97
N TRP A 51 12.87 -5.52 11.99
CA TRP A 51 12.40 -6.90 12.00
C TRP A 51 13.50 -7.93 11.78
N VAL A 52 14.67 -7.55 11.25
CA VAL A 52 15.74 -8.50 10.98
C VAL A 52 16.35 -9.03 12.28
N GLY A 53 16.58 -8.18 13.27
CA GLY A 53 17.14 -8.56 14.57
C GLY A 53 18.64 -8.82 14.61
N ASP A 54 19.37 -8.63 13.50
CA ASP A 54 20.84 -8.62 13.48
C ASP A 54 21.39 -7.19 13.49
N ASP A 55 22.37 -6.94 14.36
CA ASP A 55 23.05 -5.65 14.43
C ASP A 55 23.83 -5.35 13.15
N GLY A 56 23.61 -4.15 12.61
CA GLY A 56 24.33 -3.64 11.44
C GLY A 56 23.83 -4.15 10.09
N VAL A 57 22.79 -5.00 10.05
CA VAL A 57 22.08 -5.32 8.81
C VAL A 57 21.15 -4.15 8.46
N GLU A 58 21.29 -3.65 7.24
CA GLU A 58 20.53 -2.52 6.71
C GLU A 58 19.54 -2.96 5.63
N ALA A 59 19.83 -4.03 4.89
CA ALA A 59 18.93 -4.56 3.87
C ALA A 59 18.91 -6.09 3.84
N VAL A 60 17.78 -6.64 3.39
CA VAL A 60 17.63 -8.07 3.13
C VAL A 60 17.48 -8.32 1.64
N VAL A 61 18.19 -9.34 1.15
CA VAL A 61 18.03 -9.88 -0.20
C VAL A 61 17.37 -11.25 -0.11
N VAL A 62 16.26 -11.43 -0.81
CA VAL A 62 15.62 -12.73 -1.02
C VAL A 62 15.80 -13.13 -2.47
N LEU A 63 16.53 -14.21 -2.71
CA LEU A 63 16.67 -14.81 -4.03
C LEU A 63 15.58 -15.87 -4.18
N ALA A 64 14.63 -15.66 -5.09
CA ALA A 64 13.52 -16.58 -5.32
C ALA A 64 13.46 -17.04 -6.78
N ILE A 65 13.59 -18.36 -6.97
CA ILE A 65 13.56 -19.02 -8.27
C ILE A 65 12.20 -19.66 -8.53
N ASP A 66 11.61 -19.39 -9.70
CA ASP A 66 10.23 -19.74 -10.01
C ASP A 66 10.09 -21.00 -10.86
N ASP A 67 8.85 -21.51 -10.95
CA ASP A 67 8.39 -22.60 -11.83
C ASP A 67 8.84 -24.04 -11.51
N MET A 68 9.23 -24.32 -10.26
CA MET A 68 9.84 -25.62 -9.98
C MET A 68 8.86 -26.79 -10.18
N ARG A 69 9.25 -27.68 -11.10
CA ARG A 69 8.63 -28.98 -11.39
C ARG A 69 9.64 -30.14 -11.43
N ASP A 70 10.90 -29.85 -11.69
CA ASP A 70 11.99 -30.81 -11.86
C ASP A 70 13.16 -30.43 -10.93
N PRO A 71 13.31 -31.09 -9.78
CA PRO A 71 14.37 -30.75 -8.83
C PRO A 71 15.78 -30.79 -9.42
N GLU A 72 16.06 -31.69 -10.36
CA GLU A 72 17.43 -31.87 -10.88
C GLU A 72 17.82 -30.79 -11.90
N LYS A 73 16.86 -30.31 -12.70
CA LYS A 73 17.07 -29.12 -13.54
C LYS A 73 17.43 -27.90 -12.71
N TYR A 74 16.70 -27.68 -11.60
CA TYR A 74 16.88 -26.54 -10.72
C TYR A 74 18.21 -26.64 -9.96
N GLU A 75 18.54 -27.84 -9.50
CA GLU A 75 19.82 -28.16 -8.87
C GLU A 75 21.01 -27.79 -9.78
N LYS A 76 20.96 -28.19 -11.05
CA LYS A 76 22.04 -27.89 -12.02
C LYS A 76 22.23 -26.39 -12.25
N PHE A 77 21.14 -25.63 -12.27
CA PHE A 77 21.19 -24.17 -12.41
C PHE A 77 21.73 -23.51 -11.13
N LEU A 78 21.17 -23.90 -9.97
CA LEU A 78 21.43 -23.25 -8.68
C LEU A 78 22.80 -23.61 -8.10
N ARG A 79 23.38 -24.78 -8.40
CA ARG A 79 24.58 -25.26 -7.68
C ARG A 79 25.70 -24.22 -7.53
N PRO A 80 26.10 -23.43 -8.56
CA PRO A 80 27.08 -22.36 -8.39
C PRO A 80 26.60 -21.23 -7.46
N VAL A 81 25.33 -20.84 -7.54
CA VAL A 81 24.69 -19.84 -6.68
C VAL A 81 24.72 -20.31 -5.22
N LEU A 82 24.31 -21.55 -4.95
CA LEU A 82 24.30 -22.13 -3.60
C LEU A 82 25.71 -22.24 -3.02
N GLN A 83 26.68 -22.66 -3.82
CA GLN A 83 28.09 -22.71 -3.41
C GLN A 83 28.62 -21.32 -3.05
N ARG A 84 28.24 -20.28 -3.78
CA ARG A 84 28.68 -18.92 -3.48
C ARG A 84 28.09 -18.41 -2.17
N LEU A 85 26.78 -18.58 -1.96
CA LEU A 85 26.11 -18.15 -0.73
C LEU A 85 26.70 -18.84 0.51
N LYS A 86 27.01 -20.15 0.43
CA LYS A 86 27.65 -20.88 1.54
C LYS A 86 29.01 -20.33 1.92
N ARG A 87 29.75 -19.75 0.98
CA ARG A 87 31.03 -19.10 1.30
C ARG A 87 30.86 -17.80 2.11
N ILE A 88 29.69 -17.15 2.02
CA ILE A 88 29.37 -15.92 2.75
C ILE A 88 28.90 -16.27 4.16
N ASP A 89 27.90 -17.16 4.27
CA ASP A 89 27.07 -17.32 5.48
C ASP A 89 27.00 -18.79 5.95
N GLY A 90 27.78 -19.69 5.37
CA GLY A 90 27.71 -21.14 5.65
C GLY A 90 26.43 -21.84 5.17
N ARG A 91 25.38 -21.08 4.84
CA ARG A 91 24.07 -21.51 4.34
C ARG A 91 23.88 -21.10 2.88
N ALA A 92 22.88 -21.67 2.22
CA ALA A 92 22.47 -21.29 0.86
C ALA A 92 21.02 -20.78 0.83
N PRO A 93 20.74 -19.58 1.37
CA PRO A 93 19.39 -19.02 1.39
C PRO A 93 18.89 -18.68 -0.03
N VAL A 94 18.11 -19.61 -0.58
CA VAL A 94 17.33 -19.44 -1.82
C VAL A 94 15.94 -20.01 -1.56
N SER A 95 14.90 -19.27 -1.96
CA SER A 95 13.52 -19.74 -1.90
C SER A 95 13.14 -20.32 -3.27
N ILE A 96 12.61 -21.54 -3.31
CA ILE A 96 12.18 -22.17 -4.56
C ILE A 96 10.66 -22.14 -4.63
N MET A 97 10.09 -21.33 -5.54
CA MET A 97 8.66 -21.31 -5.80
C MET A 97 8.29 -22.55 -6.62
N THR A 98 7.51 -23.43 -6.02
CA THR A 98 7.25 -24.78 -6.53
C THR A 98 5.83 -24.90 -7.05
N ASN A 99 5.65 -25.41 -8.27
CA ASN A 99 4.33 -25.77 -8.76
C ASN A 99 3.94 -27.18 -8.29
N GLN A 100 4.79 -28.16 -8.59
CA GLN A 100 4.49 -29.56 -8.36
C GLN A 100 5.78 -30.37 -8.22
N VAL A 101 5.87 -31.22 -7.21
CA VAL A 101 7.01 -32.12 -6.99
C VAL A 101 6.54 -33.35 -6.22
N ASP A 102 7.26 -34.46 -6.29
CA ASP A 102 7.12 -35.53 -5.30
C ASP A 102 7.60 -35.01 -3.93
N PRO A 103 6.73 -34.93 -2.91
CA PRO A 103 7.10 -34.38 -1.61
C PRO A 103 8.19 -35.19 -0.88
N HIS A 104 8.41 -36.45 -1.29
CA HIS A 104 9.45 -37.32 -0.74
C HIS A 104 10.73 -37.37 -1.58
N HIS A 105 10.83 -36.55 -2.64
CA HIS A 105 12.01 -36.53 -3.50
C HIS A 105 13.28 -36.20 -2.67
N PRO A 106 14.34 -37.05 -2.69
CA PRO A 106 15.49 -36.91 -1.79
C PRO A 106 16.20 -35.56 -1.86
N ARG A 107 16.21 -34.94 -3.06
CA ARG A 107 16.78 -33.60 -3.28
C ARG A 107 16.22 -32.53 -2.35
N LEU A 108 14.92 -32.60 -2.02
CA LEU A 108 14.25 -31.61 -1.18
C LEU A 108 14.88 -31.58 0.23
N GLN A 109 15.16 -32.75 0.81
CA GLN A 109 15.80 -32.83 2.12
C GLN A 109 17.24 -32.33 2.10
N THR A 110 17.97 -32.57 1.01
CA THR A 110 19.32 -32.02 0.83
C THR A 110 19.27 -30.49 0.80
N TRP A 111 18.35 -29.90 0.03
CA TRP A 111 18.19 -28.45 -0.03
C TRP A 111 17.78 -27.82 1.31
N LEU A 112 16.83 -28.41 2.03
CA LEU A 112 16.43 -27.93 3.36
C LEU A 112 17.61 -27.94 4.35
N LYS A 113 18.46 -28.98 4.32
CA LYS A 113 19.69 -29.04 5.13
C LYS A 113 20.74 -28.01 4.73
N GLU A 114 20.78 -27.63 3.45
CA GLU A 114 21.68 -26.61 2.92
C GLU A 114 21.22 -25.17 3.22
N GLY A 115 19.97 -24.99 3.67
CA GLY A 115 19.40 -23.69 4.05
C GLY A 115 18.45 -23.07 3.03
N LEU A 116 17.99 -23.82 2.03
CA LEU A 116 16.96 -23.37 1.10
C LEU A 116 15.56 -23.52 1.72
N SER A 117 14.58 -22.82 1.16
CA SER A 117 13.15 -23.04 1.44
C SER A 117 12.39 -23.44 0.18
N LEU A 118 11.27 -24.13 0.39
CA LEU A 118 10.37 -24.58 -0.66
C LEU A 118 9.03 -23.88 -0.45
N GLU A 119 8.65 -23.07 -1.42
CA GLU A 119 7.48 -22.18 -1.39
C GLU A 119 6.50 -22.56 -2.51
N THR A 120 5.37 -21.86 -2.62
CA THR A 120 4.27 -22.26 -3.50
C THR A 120 4.12 -21.35 -4.73
N HIS A 121 3.71 -21.92 -5.87
CA HIS A 121 3.54 -21.20 -7.13
C HIS A 121 2.28 -21.61 -7.93
N THR A 122 1.26 -22.17 -7.27
CA THR A 122 0.12 -22.91 -7.86
C THR A 122 0.52 -24.18 -8.62
N ILE A 123 -0.34 -25.20 -8.61
CA ILE A 123 0.02 -26.50 -9.19
C ILE A 123 -0.08 -26.54 -10.72
N ASP A 124 -1.04 -25.81 -11.30
CA ASP A 124 -1.28 -25.82 -12.75
C ASP A 124 -0.56 -24.67 -13.49
N HIS A 125 0.00 -23.70 -12.76
CA HIS A 125 0.59 -22.48 -13.33
C HIS A 125 -0.34 -21.78 -14.35
N PRO A 126 -1.57 -21.37 -13.96
CA PRO A 126 -2.46 -20.63 -14.84
C PRO A 126 -1.92 -19.21 -15.08
N CYS A 127 -1.90 -18.78 -16.33
CA CYS A 127 -1.42 -17.48 -16.76
C CYS A 127 -2.45 -16.85 -17.72
N PRO A 128 -3.25 -15.84 -17.31
CA PRO A 128 -3.31 -15.23 -15.96
C PRO A 128 -3.90 -16.20 -14.90
N PHE A 129 -3.86 -15.84 -13.61
CA PHE A 129 -4.30 -16.72 -12.51
C PHE A 129 -5.75 -17.23 -12.67
N PHE A 130 -6.68 -16.33 -13.03
CA PHE A 130 -8.09 -16.67 -13.24
C PHE A 130 -8.41 -17.33 -14.60
N LYS A 131 -7.38 -17.82 -15.32
CA LYS A 131 -7.55 -18.45 -16.65
C LYS A 131 -8.65 -19.51 -16.67
N GLY A 132 -9.50 -19.42 -17.68
CA GLY A 132 -10.65 -20.32 -17.88
C GLY A 132 -11.94 -19.84 -17.21
N GLY A 133 -11.88 -18.76 -16.42
CA GLY A 133 -13.04 -18.07 -15.88
C GLY A 133 -13.86 -18.85 -14.85
N ASP A 134 -13.18 -19.72 -14.10
CA ASP A 134 -13.77 -20.54 -13.05
C ASP A 134 -13.06 -20.26 -11.72
N PHE A 135 -13.77 -19.59 -10.81
CA PHE A 135 -13.26 -19.24 -9.49
C PHE A 135 -12.92 -20.47 -8.64
N ALA A 136 -13.72 -21.54 -8.70
CA ALA A 136 -13.48 -22.76 -7.94
C ALA A 136 -12.22 -23.47 -8.45
N LYS A 137 -12.01 -23.49 -9.76
CA LYS A 137 -10.78 -24.02 -10.36
C LYS A 137 -9.55 -23.18 -10.01
N ALA A 138 -9.65 -21.85 -10.07
CA ALA A 138 -8.58 -20.94 -9.68
C ALA A 138 -8.19 -21.14 -8.20
N ARG A 139 -9.19 -21.25 -7.31
CA ARG A 139 -8.97 -21.59 -5.90
C ARG A 139 -8.30 -22.96 -5.74
N SER A 140 -8.81 -23.98 -6.43
CA SER A 140 -8.27 -25.35 -6.35
C SER A 140 -6.80 -25.43 -6.75
N THR A 141 -6.34 -24.66 -7.75
CA THR A 141 -4.94 -24.70 -8.18
C THR A 141 -3.97 -24.18 -7.11
N TYR A 142 -4.41 -23.20 -6.32
CA TYR A 142 -3.67 -22.66 -5.18
C TYR A 142 -3.70 -23.66 -4.02
N GLU A 143 -4.89 -24.09 -3.59
CA GLU A 143 -5.04 -24.96 -2.41
C GLU A 143 -4.32 -26.31 -2.58
N ARG A 144 -4.41 -26.94 -3.76
CA ARG A 144 -3.68 -28.19 -4.04
C ARG A 144 -2.17 -28.02 -3.97
N CYS A 145 -1.65 -26.87 -4.38
CA CYS A 145 -0.22 -26.56 -4.30
C CYS A 145 0.22 -26.36 -2.85
N VAL A 146 -0.55 -25.58 -2.07
CA VAL A 146 -0.30 -25.39 -0.63
C VAL A 146 -0.29 -26.74 0.09
N ASP A 147 -1.34 -27.54 -0.11
CA ASP A 147 -1.45 -28.86 0.52
C ASP A 147 -0.30 -29.79 0.13
N LEU A 148 0.10 -29.82 -1.15
CA LEU A 148 1.24 -30.60 -1.61
C LEU A 148 2.55 -30.17 -0.94
N MET A 149 2.80 -28.86 -0.86
CA MET A 149 4.05 -28.36 -0.28
C MET A 149 4.10 -28.55 1.24
N CYS A 150 2.95 -28.56 1.93
CA CYS A 150 2.85 -28.93 3.33
C CYS A 150 3.12 -30.43 3.59
N GLU A 151 3.07 -31.29 2.57
CA GLU A 151 3.40 -32.73 2.69
C GLU A 151 4.91 -33.01 2.65
N VAL A 152 5.75 -32.03 2.27
CA VAL A 152 7.21 -32.20 2.23
C VAL A 152 7.75 -32.37 3.66
N PRO A 153 8.41 -33.50 4.00
CA PRO A 153 8.97 -33.71 5.34
C PRO A 153 9.97 -32.60 5.70
N ASN A 154 9.93 -32.09 6.94
CA ASN A 154 10.75 -30.95 7.39
C ASN A 154 10.60 -29.65 6.56
N GLY A 155 9.71 -29.65 5.57
CA GLY A 155 9.30 -28.46 4.84
C GLY A 155 8.39 -27.59 5.69
N ARG A 156 8.38 -26.29 5.40
CA ARG A 156 7.43 -25.34 5.96
C ARG A 156 7.25 -24.22 4.93
N PRO A 157 6.39 -24.40 3.92
CA PRO A 157 6.09 -23.32 2.99
C PRO A 157 5.43 -22.18 3.77
N VAL A 158 5.88 -20.96 3.51
CA VAL A 158 5.30 -19.74 4.11
C VAL A 158 4.90 -18.73 3.04
N ALA A 159 5.48 -18.84 1.85
CA ALA A 159 5.33 -17.87 0.78
C ALA A 159 4.59 -18.43 -0.44
N PHE A 160 3.90 -17.51 -1.11
CA PHE A 160 3.34 -17.68 -2.43
C PHE A 160 3.95 -16.68 -3.39
N ARG A 161 4.03 -17.07 -4.66
CA ARG A 161 4.18 -16.14 -5.77
C ARG A 161 3.14 -16.46 -6.83
N MET A 162 2.48 -15.45 -7.34
CA MET A 162 1.46 -15.65 -8.36
C MET A 162 2.11 -15.88 -9.74
N PRO A 163 1.73 -16.94 -10.47
CA PRO A 163 2.20 -17.18 -11.83
C PRO A 163 2.02 -15.96 -12.72
N CYS A 164 3.04 -15.62 -13.50
CA CYS A 164 3.02 -14.48 -14.44
C CYS A 164 2.77 -13.10 -13.81
N CYS A 165 2.99 -12.92 -12.50
CA CYS A 165 2.86 -11.62 -11.83
C CYS A 165 3.78 -10.52 -12.37
N ASP A 166 4.84 -10.92 -13.06
CA ASP A 166 5.83 -10.05 -13.70
C ASP A 166 5.54 -9.73 -15.17
N SER A 167 4.52 -10.37 -15.76
CA SER A 167 4.23 -10.29 -17.19
C SER A 167 2.78 -9.93 -17.52
N LEU A 168 1.84 -10.23 -16.62
CA LEU A 168 0.40 -10.01 -16.79
C LEU A 168 -0.23 -9.43 -15.52
N ASN A 169 -1.35 -8.72 -15.64
CA ASN A 169 -2.11 -8.22 -14.50
C ASN A 169 -2.87 -9.37 -13.82
N THR A 170 -2.36 -9.88 -12.70
CA THR A 170 -2.90 -11.08 -12.06
C THR A 170 -3.10 -10.98 -10.55
N PRO A 171 -2.25 -10.30 -9.75
CA PRO A 171 -2.55 -10.01 -8.36
C PRO A 171 -3.80 -9.13 -8.26
N SER A 172 -4.71 -9.56 -7.39
CA SER A 172 -6.05 -8.99 -7.28
C SER A 172 -6.55 -9.10 -5.86
N PRO A 173 -7.27 -8.08 -5.34
CA PRO A 173 -8.02 -8.20 -4.09
C PRO A 173 -8.92 -9.45 -4.04
N ARG A 174 -9.43 -9.93 -5.19
CA ARG A 174 -10.24 -11.16 -5.28
C ARG A 174 -9.46 -12.38 -4.81
N PHE A 175 -8.20 -12.49 -5.20
CA PHE A 175 -7.34 -13.60 -4.80
C PHE A 175 -7.00 -13.50 -3.31
N TYR A 176 -6.56 -12.33 -2.83
CA TYR A 176 -6.13 -12.18 -1.45
C TYR A 176 -7.29 -12.39 -0.47
N ALA A 177 -8.41 -11.71 -0.66
CA ALA A 177 -9.54 -11.78 0.27
C ALA A 177 -10.23 -13.14 0.27
N GLU A 178 -10.37 -13.79 -0.89
CA GLU A 178 -11.24 -14.97 -1.03
C GLU A 178 -10.50 -16.30 -1.22
N ILE A 179 -9.18 -16.29 -1.43
CA ILE A 179 -8.36 -17.50 -1.60
C ILE A 179 -7.19 -17.51 -0.60
N PHE A 180 -6.25 -16.55 -0.69
CA PHE A 180 -5.02 -16.57 0.12
C PHE A 180 -5.30 -16.44 1.64
N ASN A 181 -6.21 -15.53 2.01
CA ASN A 181 -6.57 -15.27 3.41
C ASN A 181 -7.50 -16.34 4.01
N ARG A 182 -7.77 -17.42 3.27
CA ARG A 182 -8.51 -18.59 3.75
C ARG A 182 -7.54 -19.71 4.14
N THR A 183 -8.08 -20.79 4.69
CA THR A 183 -7.35 -22.05 4.85
C THR A 183 -7.79 -23.03 3.78
N THR A 184 -6.91 -23.96 3.40
CA THR A 184 -7.31 -25.11 2.57
C THR A 184 -8.27 -26.01 3.35
N ALA A 185 -8.89 -26.97 2.65
CA ALA A 185 -9.72 -27.99 3.29
C ALA A 185 -8.95 -28.84 4.33
N LYS A 186 -7.62 -28.94 4.21
CA LYS A 186 -6.74 -29.61 5.19
C LYS A 186 -6.32 -28.71 6.37
N GLY A 187 -6.78 -27.45 6.39
CA GLY A 187 -6.41 -26.47 7.40
C GLY A 187 -5.05 -25.79 7.16
N ASN A 188 -4.41 -26.02 6.01
CA ASN A 188 -3.14 -25.39 5.68
C ASN A 188 -3.34 -23.94 5.22
N PHE A 189 -2.32 -23.11 5.40
CA PHE A 189 -2.31 -21.72 4.96
C PHE A 189 -0.89 -21.16 4.86
N LEU A 190 -0.75 -20.02 4.19
CA LEU A 190 0.50 -19.27 4.04
C LEU A 190 0.40 -17.88 4.69
N THR A 191 1.52 -17.20 4.85
CA THR A 191 1.60 -15.90 5.52
C THR A 191 2.31 -14.83 4.70
N ILE A 192 3.05 -15.20 3.65
CA ILE A 192 3.76 -14.27 2.76
C ILE A 192 3.23 -14.42 1.32
N ASP A 193 3.03 -13.30 0.65
CA ASP A 193 2.99 -13.19 -0.80
C ASP A 193 4.17 -12.33 -1.29
N SER A 194 4.61 -12.58 -2.51
CA SER A 194 5.65 -11.81 -3.20
C SER A 194 5.31 -11.74 -4.69
N SER A 195 4.27 -10.97 -5.00
CA SER A 195 3.67 -10.89 -6.33
C SER A 195 3.49 -9.46 -6.86
N VAL A 196 3.64 -8.43 -6.02
CA VAL A 196 3.57 -7.01 -6.41
C VAL A 196 4.98 -6.47 -6.67
N PHE A 197 5.18 -5.72 -7.75
CA PHE A 197 6.49 -5.18 -8.11
C PHE A 197 6.70 -3.75 -7.59
N ASN A 198 7.78 -3.51 -6.87
CA ASN A 198 8.22 -2.17 -6.53
C ASN A 198 9.11 -1.59 -7.64
N VAL A 199 8.67 -0.47 -8.22
CA VAL A 199 9.44 0.32 -9.17
C VAL A 199 10.09 1.49 -8.43
N LEU A 200 11.42 1.52 -8.43
CA LEU A 200 12.19 2.65 -7.90
C LEU A 200 12.22 3.74 -8.96
N THR A 201 11.91 4.98 -8.63
CA THR A 201 11.75 6.05 -9.62
C THR A 201 12.41 7.34 -9.18
N SER A 202 12.61 8.20 -10.16
CA SER A 202 13.07 9.57 -9.98
C SER A 202 12.09 10.48 -9.23
N ASP A 203 10.89 10.02 -8.89
CA ASP A 203 9.92 10.80 -8.11
C ASP A 203 10.20 10.74 -6.60
N ASP A 204 11.15 9.90 -6.17
CA ASP A 204 11.63 9.90 -4.80
C ASP A 204 12.80 10.87 -4.60
N PRO A 205 12.59 12.00 -3.90
CA PRO A 205 13.63 12.99 -3.67
C PRO A 205 14.74 12.48 -2.75
N GLU A 206 14.55 11.36 -2.04
CA GLU A 206 15.59 10.75 -1.21
C GLU A 206 16.62 9.97 -2.03
N LEU A 207 16.34 9.69 -3.30
CA LEU A 207 17.18 8.86 -4.14
C LEU A 207 18.18 9.69 -4.96
N PRO A 208 19.49 9.36 -4.90
CA PRO A 208 20.48 9.94 -5.79
C PRO A 208 20.09 9.73 -7.26
N ARG A 209 20.13 10.80 -8.05
CA ARG A 209 19.64 10.81 -9.44
C ARG A 209 20.38 9.80 -10.30
N GLU A 210 21.68 9.60 -10.07
CA GLU A 210 22.52 8.63 -10.78
C GLU A 210 22.08 7.18 -10.60
N LEU A 211 21.36 6.86 -9.51
CA LEU A 211 20.85 5.51 -9.25
C LEU A 211 19.50 5.27 -9.93
N VAL A 212 18.68 6.31 -10.11
CA VAL A 212 17.31 6.22 -10.68
C VAL A 212 17.21 6.71 -12.11
N MET A 213 18.25 7.34 -12.65
CA MET A 213 18.36 7.75 -14.06
C MET A 213 19.42 6.89 -14.76
N ASP A 214 19.17 6.49 -16.00
CA ASP A 214 20.16 5.81 -16.83
C ASP A 214 21.05 6.78 -17.64
N GLN A 215 21.92 6.23 -18.48
CA GLN A 215 22.91 6.99 -19.25
C GLN A 215 22.28 7.94 -20.29
N ASP A 216 21.03 7.68 -20.69
CA ASP A 216 20.27 8.50 -21.65
C ASP A 216 19.39 9.55 -20.95
N GLY A 217 19.53 9.69 -19.62
CA GLY A 217 18.70 10.59 -18.83
C GLY A 217 17.24 10.14 -18.73
N GLN A 218 16.96 8.85 -18.92
CA GLN A 218 15.64 8.27 -18.72
C GLN A 218 15.53 7.61 -17.35
N ASP A 219 14.31 7.42 -16.84
CA ASP A 219 14.11 6.67 -15.61
C ASP A 219 14.59 5.21 -15.78
N ARG A 220 15.50 4.81 -14.89
CA ARG A 220 16.26 3.56 -14.99
C ARG A 220 15.35 2.33 -14.92
N PHE A 221 14.26 2.39 -14.14
CA PHE A 221 13.44 1.23 -13.83
C PHE A 221 12.09 1.26 -14.54
N ARG A 222 11.47 2.42 -14.73
CA ARG A 222 10.21 2.54 -15.49
C ARG A 222 10.32 2.03 -16.92
N LYS A 223 11.52 2.04 -17.52
CA LYS A 223 11.76 1.52 -18.87
C LYS A 223 11.48 0.01 -19.03
N TYR A 224 11.40 -0.72 -17.92
CA TYR A 224 11.08 -2.14 -17.89
C TYR A 224 9.57 -2.39 -17.89
N LEU A 225 8.75 -1.40 -17.54
CA LEU A 225 7.30 -1.55 -17.64
C LEU A 225 6.92 -1.83 -19.11
N PRO A 226 6.06 -2.84 -19.37
CA PRO A 226 5.62 -3.17 -20.72
C PRO A 226 5.07 -1.94 -21.45
N ARG A 227 5.48 -1.75 -22.72
CA ARG A 227 4.98 -0.66 -23.57
C ARG A 227 3.88 -1.11 -24.53
N ASP A 228 3.73 -2.41 -24.71
CA ASP A 228 2.79 -3.05 -25.63
C ASP A 228 1.44 -3.38 -24.98
N ARG A 229 1.32 -3.20 -23.66
CA ARG A 229 0.14 -3.50 -22.85
C ARG A 229 0.08 -2.62 -21.62
N THR A 230 -1.06 -2.57 -20.96
CA THR A 230 -1.15 -1.91 -19.65
C THR A 230 -0.71 -2.88 -18.56
N PHE A 231 0.12 -2.40 -17.62
CA PHE A 231 0.63 -3.19 -16.51
C PHE A 231 0.49 -2.41 -15.20
N VAL A 232 -0.18 -2.99 -14.21
CA VAL A 232 -0.56 -2.32 -12.96
C VAL A 232 -0.20 -3.08 -11.69
N ASN A 233 0.52 -4.19 -11.80
CA ASN A 233 0.99 -4.94 -10.62
C ASN A 233 2.17 -4.26 -9.94
N THR A 234 2.09 -2.95 -9.72
CA THR A 234 3.22 -2.15 -9.28
C THR A 234 2.87 -1.19 -8.18
N ILE A 235 3.78 -1.06 -7.23
CA ILE A 235 3.90 0.08 -6.31
C ILE A 235 5.16 0.85 -6.67
N GLU A 236 5.29 2.09 -6.21
CA GLU A 236 6.46 2.92 -6.50
C GLU A 236 7.16 3.38 -5.22
N ASN A 237 8.49 3.26 -5.19
CA ASN A 237 9.38 3.78 -4.13
C ASN A 237 9.10 3.28 -2.71
N TYR A 238 8.50 2.09 -2.57
CA TYR A 238 8.20 1.47 -1.29
C TYR A 238 8.81 0.06 -1.20
N PRO A 239 10.15 -0.07 -1.03
CA PRO A 239 10.84 -1.35 -0.98
C PRO A 239 10.76 -1.99 0.42
N TYR A 240 9.58 -2.03 1.05
CA TYR A 240 9.39 -2.57 2.39
C TYR A 240 8.28 -3.62 2.42
N PRO A 241 8.35 -4.61 3.33
CA PRO A 241 7.21 -5.49 3.56
C PRO A 241 6.02 -4.71 4.13
N TYR A 242 4.80 -5.12 3.78
CA TYR A 242 3.56 -4.52 4.29
C TYR A 242 2.46 -5.57 4.45
N VAL A 243 1.34 -5.24 5.10
CA VAL A 243 0.30 -6.20 5.46
C VAL A 243 -0.96 -6.03 4.61
N LEU A 244 -1.39 -7.10 3.94
CA LEU A 244 -2.62 -7.17 3.17
C LEU A 244 -3.72 -7.87 3.97
N GLY A 245 -4.86 -7.21 4.13
CA GLY A 245 -6.07 -7.80 4.73
C GLY A 245 -5.84 -8.41 6.11
N ARG A 246 -4.89 -7.86 6.88
CA ARG A 246 -4.49 -8.28 8.25
C ARG A 246 -3.84 -9.67 8.35
N LEU A 247 -3.71 -10.43 7.26
CA LEU A 247 -3.39 -11.86 7.31
C LEU A 247 -2.19 -12.24 6.43
N CYS A 248 -1.82 -11.39 5.47
CA CYS A 248 -0.76 -11.65 4.52
C CYS A 248 0.32 -10.56 4.59
N TRP A 249 1.58 -10.95 4.63
CA TRP A 249 2.71 -10.09 4.35
C TRP A 249 2.95 -10.01 2.85
N GLU A 250 2.93 -8.83 2.25
CA GLU A 250 3.45 -8.63 0.90
C GLU A 250 4.93 -8.25 0.98
N PHE A 251 5.78 -9.04 0.33
CA PHE A 251 7.19 -8.75 0.09
C PHE A 251 7.37 -8.32 -1.37
N PRO A 252 7.42 -7.01 -1.66
CA PRO A 252 7.38 -6.54 -3.03
C PRO A 252 8.62 -7.00 -3.81
N CYS A 253 8.39 -7.54 -5.01
CA CYS A 253 9.41 -7.91 -5.98
C CYS A 253 10.15 -6.67 -6.49
N VAL A 254 11.44 -6.80 -6.77
CA VAL A 254 12.18 -5.72 -7.44
C VAL A 254 11.85 -5.66 -8.92
N MET A 255 11.61 -4.45 -9.45
CA MET A 255 11.61 -4.23 -10.90
C MET A 255 13.05 -3.95 -11.38
N PRO A 256 13.58 -4.70 -12.38
CA PRO A 256 12.94 -5.77 -13.13
C PRO A 256 13.13 -7.18 -12.55
N SER A 257 12.19 -8.09 -12.85
CA SER A 257 12.47 -9.54 -12.86
C SER A 257 13.38 -9.91 -14.05
N ASP A 258 13.92 -11.12 -14.08
CA ASP A 258 14.66 -11.59 -15.25
C ASP A 258 13.79 -11.72 -16.51
N TRP A 259 12.51 -12.06 -16.38
CA TRP A 259 11.56 -12.15 -17.49
C TRP A 259 11.31 -10.79 -18.14
N VAL A 260 11.04 -9.75 -17.33
CA VAL A 260 10.81 -8.40 -17.86
C VAL A 260 12.09 -7.85 -18.48
N ALA A 261 13.22 -8.11 -17.81
CA ALA A 261 14.51 -7.65 -18.29
C ALA A 261 14.90 -8.31 -19.63
N GLN A 262 14.75 -9.63 -19.78
CA GLN A 262 15.05 -10.30 -21.05
C GLN A 262 14.05 -9.90 -22.14
N HIS A 263 12.78 -9.68 -21.82
CA HIS A 263 11.79 -9.22 -22.79
C HIS A 263 12.20 -7.87 -23.38
N ARG A 264 12.75 -6.99 -22.52
CA ARG A 264 13.22 -5.67 -22.91
C ARG A 264 14.57 -5.66 -23.64
N HIS A 265 15.50 -6.53 -23.24
CA HIS A 265 16.93 -6.43 -23.58
C HIS A 265 17.54 -7.69 -24.20
N GLN A 266 16.72 -8.71 -24.50
CA GLN A 266 17.16 -10.07 -24.85
C GLN A 266 17.82 -10.81 -23.67
N PRO A 267 17.89 -12.15 -23.72
CA PRO A 267 18.47 -12.95 -22.64
C PRO A 267 19.92 -12.60 -22.31
N ASN A 268 20.30 -12.79 -21.03
CA ASN A 268 21.65 -12.62 -20.50
C ASN A 268 22.28 -11.23 -20.71
N ASN A 269 21.45 -10.19 -20.88
CA ASN A 269 21.96 -8.85 -21.10
C ASN A 269 22.67 -8.29 -19.85
N PRO A 270 23.89 -7.74 -19.96
CA PRO A 270 24.62 -7.18 -18.81
C PRO A 270 23.95 -5.96 -18.18
N ILE A 271 23.09 -5.25 -18.92
CA ILE A 271 22.30 -4.12 -18.40
C ILE A 271 21.41 -4.57 -17.24
N THR A 272 20.84 -5.78 -17.32
CA THR A 272 19.99 -6.34 -16.26
C THR A 272 20.73 -6.38 -14.92
N VAL A 273 21.93 -6.95 -14.90
CA VAL A 273 22.73 -7.08 -13.67
C VAL A 273 23.20 -5.71 -13.18
N ARG A 274 23.58 -4.80 -14.10
CA ARG A 274 23.92 -3.42 -13.75
C ARG A 274 22.77 -2.71 -13.05
N ASP A 275 21.54 -2.84 -13.57
CA ASP A 275 20.38 -2.16 -13.00
C ASP A 275 19.90 -2.86 -11.72
N TRP A 276 20.08 -4.19 -11.57
CA TRP A 276 19.93 -4.87 -10.26
C TRP A 276 20.90 -4.37 -9.20
N LYS A 277 22.17 -4.12 -9.56
CA LYS A 277 23.17 -3.54 -8.65
C LYS A 277 22.75 -2.14 -8.18
N ALA A 278 22.23 -1.30 -9.08
CA ALA A 278 21.68 0.02 -8.73
C ALA A 278 20.43 -0.09 -7.83
N ALA A 279 19.53 -1.03 -8.12
CA ALA A 279 18.37 -1.29 -7.27
C ALA A 279 18.79 -1.76 -5.86
N LEU A 280 19.79 -2.64 -5.73
CA LEU A 280 20.33 -3.04 -4.43
C LEU A 280 20.94 -1.85 -3.68
N ASP A 281 21.67 -0.97 -4.36
CA ASP A 281 22.23 0.24 -3.75
C ASP A 281 21.13 1.11 -3.13
N ILE A 282 20.03 1.28 -3.87
CA ILE A 282 18.84 1.99 -3.40
C ILE A 282 18.19 1.23 -2.24
N THR A 283 18.03 -0.08 -2.32
CA THR A 283 17.46 -0.89 -1.22
C THR A 283 18.28 -0.72 0.06
N VAL A 284 19.62 -0.70 -0.01
CA VAL A 284 20.48 -0.45 1.15
C VAL A 284 20.30 0.98 1.69
N LEU A 285 20.20 1.98 0.81
CA LEU A 285 19.94 3.38 1.20
C LEU A 285 18.59 3.53 1.91
N LYS A 286 17.56 2.88 1.38
CA LYS A 286 16.20 2.88 1.95
C LYS A 286 16.06 1.95 3.16
N ARG A 287 17.04 1.07 3.39
CA ARG A 287 17.01 0.00 4.38
C ARG A 287 15.86 -1.01 4.16
N GLY A 288 15.59 -1.32 2.90
CA GLY A 288 14.45 -2.12 2.48
C GLY A 288 14.75 -3.60 2.23
N VAL A 289 13.87 -4.25 1.48
CA VAL A 289 14.02 -5.61 0.95
C VAL A 289 14.26 -5.60 -0.56
N PHE A 290 15.07 -6.55 -1.04
CA PHE A 290 15.30 -6.82 -2.45
C PHE A 290 14.85 -8.25 -2.74
N CYS A 291 13.63 -8.41 -3.25
CA CYS A 291 13.07 -9.71 -3.59
C CYS A 291 13.25 -9.96 -5.09
N LEU A 292 14.23 -10.79 -5.45
CA LEU A 292 14.53 -11.11 -6.84
C LEU A 292 13.67 -12.26 -7.34
N VAL A 293 13.08 -12.07 -8.52
CA VAL A 293 12.41 -13.11 -9.30
C VAL A 293 13.33 -13.54 -10.44
N PHE A 294 13.66 -14.83 -10.51
CA PHE A 294 14.46 -15.37 -11.60
C PHE A 294 14.09 -16.81 -11.96
N HIS A 295 14.53 -17.26 -13.13
CA HIS A 295 14.11 -18.55 -13.68
C HIS A 295 15.27 -19.31 -14.36
N PRO A 296 15.22 -20.66 -14.39
CA PRO A 296 16.21 -21.48 -15.09
C PRO A 296 15.85 -21.67 -16.58
N HIS A 297 15.31 -20.64 -17.23
CA HIS A 297 14.83 -20.67 -18.63
C HIS A 297 15.81 -20.07 -19.64
N GLY A 298 17.01 -19.68 -19.19
CA GLY A 298 18.05 -19.10 -20.04
C GLY A 298 17.91 -17.58 -20.25
N TRP A 299 16.97 -16.95 -19.55
CA TRP A 299 16.76 -15.49 -19.51
C TRP A 299 17.87 -14.74 -18.77
N ILE A 300 18.37 -15.35 -17.70
CA ILE A 300 19.54 -14.92 -16.95
C ILE A 300 20.49 -16.10 -16.71
N GLY A 301 21.79 -15.84 -16.70
CA GLY A 301 22.82 -16.83 -16.40
C GLY A 301 23.03 -16.99 -14.90
N LYS A 302 23.35 -18.21 -14.45
CA LYS A 302 23.74 -18.47 -13.05
C LYS A 302 24.99 -17.68 -12.64
N GLU A 303 25.89 -17.41 -13.58
CA GLU A 303 27.08 -16.56 -13.40
C GLU A 303 26.71 -15.10 -13.16
N GLN A 304 25.62 -14.61 -13.78
CA GLN A 304 25.11 -13.25 -13.55
C GLN A 304 24.47 -13.10 -12.15
N ILE A 305 23.80 -14.15 -11.66
CA ILE A 305 23.31 -14.19 -10.28
C ILE A 305 24.49 -14.20 -9.30
N VAL A 306 25.54 -14.98 -9.59
CA VAL A 306 26.78 -14.97 -8.78
C VAL A 306 27.44 -13.59 -8.79
N ASP A 307 27.54 -12.91 -9.94
CA ASP A 307 28.07 -11.54 -10.03
C ASP A 307 27.27 -10.54 -9.18
N PHE A 308 25.94 -10.65 -9.15
CA PHE A 308 25.11 -9.85 -8.25
C PHE A 308 25.40 -10.14 -6.78
N ILE A 309 25.52 -11.42 -6.39
CA ILE A 309 25.86 -11.83 -5.02
C ILE A 309 27.24 -11.31 -4.62
N ASP A 310 28.23 -11.43 -5.51
CA ASP A 310 29.59 -10.93 -5.30
C ASP A 310 29.61 -9.42 -5.06
N TYR A 311 28.82 -8.68 -5.83
CA TYR A 311 28.68 -7.24 -5.65
C TYR A 311 28.07 -6.89 -4.28
N ALA A 312 26.99 -7.56 -3.89
CA ALA A 312 26.35 -7.36 -2.59
C ALA A 312 27.32 -7.63 -1.43
N ASP A 313 28.01 -8.76 -1.46
CA ASP A 313 28.98 -9.19 -0.45
C ASP A 313 30.19 -8.24 -0.38
N THR A 314 30.78 -7.92 -1.54
CA THR A 314 31.99 -7.09 -1.60
C THR A 314 31.72 -5.65 -1.20
N LYS A 315 30.62 -5.07 -1.66
CA LYS A 315 30.31 -3.65 -1.42
C LYS A 315 29.72 -3.41 -0.03
N TYR A 316 28.84 -4.29 0.43
CA TYR A 316 28.04 -4.07 1.63
C TYR A 316 28.37 -5.02 2.79
N GLY A 317 28.92 -6.20 2.49
CA GLY A 317 29.23 -7.24 3.48
C GLY A 317 28.06 -7.45 4.44
N LYS A 318 28.33 -7.37 5.75
CA LYS A 318 27.33 -7.57 6.81
C LYS A 318 26.11 -6.63 6.77
N LYS A 319 26.14 -5.53 6.00
CA LYS A 319 24.98 -4.65 5.85
C LYS A 319 23.86 -5.29 5.02
N VAL A 320 24.18 -6.26 4.17
CA VAL A 320 23.20 -7.03 3.40
C VAL A 320 23.14 -8.44 3.95
N LYS A 321 21.91 -8.93 4.19
CA LYS A 321 21.68 -10.32 4.60
C LYS A 321 20.85 -11.06 3.57
N PHE A 322 21.32 -12.24 3.17
CA PHE A 322 20.55 -13.14 2.33
C PHE A 322 19.64 -14.02 3.20
N LEU A 323 18.34 -14.01 2.92
CA LEU A 323 17.34 -14.80 3.64
C LEU A 323 16.44 -15.55 2.66
N THR A 324 15.95 -16.71 3.09
CA THR A 324 14.76 -17.32 2.49
C THR A 324 13.49 -16.62 3.00
N PHE A 325 12.35 -16.80 2.34
CA PHE A 325 11.06 -16.29 2.87
C PHE A 325 10.73 -16.91 4.24
N ARG A 326 11.01 -18.20 4.42
CA ARG A 326 10.89 -18.90 5.72
C ARG A 326 11.69 -18.19 6.82
N GLU A 327 12.93 -17.83 6.55
CA GLU A 327 13.78 -17.13 7.52
C GLU A 327 13.32 -15.69 7.77
N ALA A 328 12.83 -15.00 6.73
CA ALA A 328 12.23 -13.68 6.88
C ALA A 328 10.98 -13.72 7.78
N GLN A 329 10.09 -14.70 7.58
CA GLN A 329 8.92 -14.95 8.44
C GLN A 329 9.34 -15.16 9.90
N ASP A 330 10.30 -16.03 10.16
CA ASP A 330 10.77 -16.32 11.52
C ASP A 330 11.31 -15.08 12.24
N ARG A 331 11.92 -14.16 11.49
CA ARG A 331 12.46 -12.90 12.01
C ARG A 331 11.38 -11.86 12.25
N LEU A 332 10.42 -11.73 11.34
CA LEU A 332 9.22 -10.92 11.55
C LEU A 332 8.52 -11.35 12.83
N ASP A 333 8.23 -12.65 12.98
CA ASP A 333 7.53 -13.16 14.16
C ASP A 333 8.34 -12.89 15.44
N LYS A 334 9.64 -13.20 15.43
CA LYS A 334 10.48 -13.09 16.62
C LYS A 334 10.77 -11.64 17.04
N TYR A 335 11.25 -10.81 16.11
CA TYR A 335 11.84 -9.51 16.44
C TYR A 335 10.86 -8.36 16.28
N LEU A 336 10.01 -8.40 15.25
CA LEU A 336 8.99 -7.38 15.01
C LEU A 336 7.73 -7.65 15.84
N LEU A 337 7.19 -8.87 15.78
CA LEU A 337 5.92 -9.24 16.41
C LEU A 337 6.06 -9.79 17.84
N GLY A 338 7.25 -9.75 18.42
CA GLY A 338 7.47 -10.16 19.82
C GLY A 338 7.17 -11.64 20.10
N GLY A 339 7.45 -12.51 19.13
CA GLY A 339 7.17 -13.94 19.18
C GLY A 339 5.72 -14.32 18.84
N GLN A 340 4.88 -13.35 18.45
CA GLN A 340 3.54 -13.62 17.92
C GLN A 340 3.58 -13.73 16.39
N THR A 341 2.53 -14.30 15.82
CA THR A 341 2.36 -14.46 14.37
C THR A 341 1.23 -13.55 13.86
N LEU A 342 1.23 -13.19 12.59
CA LEU A 342 0.14 -12.43 11.99
C LEU A 342 -1.17 -13.24 11.95
N ARG A 343 -1.06 -14.54 11.62
CA ARG A 343 -2.16 -15.51 11.60
C ARG A 343 -2.14 -16.41 12.83
N ALA A 344 -3.30 -16.76 13.36
CA ALA A 344 -3.44 -17.69 14.47
C ALA A 344 -3.22 -19.14 13.97
N ALA A 345 -3.19 -20.11 14.89
CA ALA A 345 -2.92 -21.51 14.54
C ALA A 345 -3.98 -22.12 13.60
N ASP A 346 -5.19 -21.59 13.61
CA ASP A 346 -6.29 -21.95 12.71
C ASP A 346 -6.27 -21.17 11.37
N GLY A 347 -5.24 -20.36 11.14
CA GLY A 347 -5.12 -19.49 9.97
C GLY A 347 -5.97 -18.21 10.04
N GLY A 348 -6.69 -17.96 11.13
CA GLY A 348 -7.46 -16.73 11.35
C GLY A 348 -6.59 -15.53 11.75
N ASP A 349 -7.25 -14.41 12.03
CA ASP A 349 -6.61 -13.19 12.55
C ASP A 349 -6.08 -13.40 13.98
N ASN A 350 -4.77 -13.20 14.18
CA ASN A 350 -4.16 -13.33 15.50
C ASN A 350 -4.15 -12.00 16.30
N GLY A 351 -4.96 -11.01 15.91
CA GLY A 351 -5.08 -9.76 16.65
C GLY A 351 -3.79 -8.93 16.62
N VAL A 352 -3.09 -8.92 15.48
CA VAL A 352 -1.89 -8.11 15.24
C VAL A 352 -2.22 -7.03 14.23
N ARG A 353 -1.85 -5.76 14.52
CA ARG A 353 -1.95 -4.65 13.55
C ARG A 353 -0.63 -3.91 13.49
N LEU A 354 -0.23 -3.55 12.27
CA LEU A 354 0.86 -2.62 12.02
C LEU A 354 0.27 -1.26 11.68
N LEU A 355 0.73 -0.22 12.34
CA LEU A 355 0.30 1.16 12.15
C LEU A 355 1.31 2.12 12.75
N ASP A 356 1.42 3.31 12.21
CA ASP A 356 2.25 4.38 12.77
C ASP A 356 1.48 5.05 13.93
N LEU A 357 1.90 4.83 15.17
CA LEU A 357 1.10 5.23 16.34
C LEU A 357 1.23 6.71 16.67
N ASP A 358 2.42 7.29 16.49
CA ASP A 358 2.76 8.66 16.86
C ASP A 358 3.14 9.56 15.66
N ASN A 359 2.82 9.11 14.44
CA ASN A 359 3.01 9.83 13.19
C ASN A 359 4.49 10.15 12.92
N ASP A 360 5.39 9.23 13.26
CA ASP A 360 6.85 9.39 13.10
C ASP A 360 7.37 8.88 11.74
N GLY A 361 6.49 8.30 10.92
CA GLY A 361 6.80 7.75 9.60
C GLY A 361 7.31 6.32 9.61
N TYR A 362 7.24 5.61 10.74
CA TYR A 362 7.58 4.19 10.86
C TYR A 362 6.38 3.37 11.34
N LEU A 363 6.29 2.11 10.90
CA LEU A 363 5.24 1.21 11.38
C LEU A 363 5.59 0.66 12.77
N ASP A 364 4.65 0.80 13.70
CA ASP A 364 4.64 0.15 15.00
C ASP A 364 3.75 -1.08 15.01
N VAL A 365 3.71 -1.80 16.14
CA VAL A 365 2.91 -3.02 16.29
C VAL A 365 2.02 -2.93 17.51
N VAL A 366 0.72 -3.20 17.33
CA VAL A 366 -0.19 -3.54 18.45
C VAL A 366 -0.63 -4.98 18.34
N ILE A 367 -0.67 -5.65 19.49
CA ILE A 367 -1.00 -7.05 19.64
C ILE A 367 -2.05 -7.15 20.74
N GLY A 368 -3.17 -7.77 20.43
CA GLY A 368 -4.21 -8.08 21.40
C GLY A 368 -4.78 -9.46 21.09
N ASN A 369 -4.14 -10.50 21.58
CA ASN A 369 -4.61 -11.88 21.42
C ASN A 369 -4.72 -12.59 22.77
N GLU A 370 -5.03 -13.88 22.75
CA GLU A 370 -5.22 -14.68 23.97
C GLU A 370 -3.94 -14.77 24.84
N LYS A 371 -2.76 -14.61 24.23
CA LYS A 371 -1.46 -14.79 24.89
C LYS A 371 -0.86 -13.48 25.37
N VAL A 372 -1.00 -12.42 24.57
CA VAL A 372 -0.29 -11.16 24.76
C VAL A 372 -1.19 -9.98 24.41
N LYS A 373 -1.13 -8.94 25.25
CA LYS A 373 -1.66 -7.60 24.95
C LYS A 373 -0.54 -6.57 25.08
N GLN A 374 0.00 -6.15 23.94
CA GLN A 374 1.26 -5.42 23.88
C GLN A 374 1.22 -4.36 22.78
N THR A 375 1.78 -3.19 23.08
CA THR A 375 2.17 -2.18 22.09
C THR A 375 3.69 -2.19 21.96
N ARG A 376 4.21 -2.29 20.74
CA ARG A 376 5.64 -2.17 20.44
C ARG A 376 5.81 -0.94 19.56
N ARG A 377 6.50 0.07 20.08
CA ARG A 377 6.83 1.29 19.35
C ARG A 377 8.29 1.28 18.92
N TRP A 378 8.56 1.52 17.65
CA TRP A 378 9.92 1.59 17.13
C TRP A 378 10.52 2.97 17.41
N SER A 379 11.81 3.01 17.72
CA SER A 379 12.57 4.26 17.78
C SER A 379 13.66 4.23 16.71
N PRO A 380 13.53 4.98 15.60
CA PRO A 380 14.54 4.98 14.54
C PRO A 380 15.89 5.55 15.02
N LYS A 381 15.86 6.45 16.01
CA LYS A 381 17.06 7.06 16.61
C LYS A 381 17.88 6.06 17.42
N SER A 382 17.24 5.28 18.28
CA SER A 382 17.92 4.30 19.13
C SER A 382 18.02 2.91 18.49
N ARG A 383 17.23 2.66 17.42
CA ARG A 383 17.07 1.37 16.75
C ARG A 383 16.60 0.28 17.71
N THR A 384 15.64 0.61 18.57
CA THR A 384 15.07 -0.31 19.55
C THR A 384 13.55 -0.23 19.60
N TRP A 385 12.95 -1.32 20.07
CA TRP A 385 11.53 -1.38 20.40
C TRP A 385 11.31 -0.95 21.84
N THR A 386 10.43 0.03 22.05
CA THR A 386 9.82 0.32 23.36
C THR A 386 8.56 -0.51 23.48
N ILE A 387 8.43 -1.29 24.55
CA ILE A 387 7.29 -2.19 24.76
C ILE A 387 6.43 -1.62 25.89
N GLY A 388 5.12 -1.52 25.65
CA GLY A 388 4.12 -1.10 26.63
C GLY A 388 2.84 -1.93 26.54
N ASP A 389 1.88 -1.65 27.41
CA ASP A 389 0.62 -2.39 27.46
C ASP A 389 -0.31 -2.02 26.29
N PHE A 390 -1.16 -2.96 25.89
CA PHE A 390 -2.29 -2.71 25.01
C PHE A 390 -3.60 -3.06 25.74
N PRO A 391 -4.64 -2.21 25.70
CA PRO A 391 -5.78 -2.38 26.61
C PRO A 391 -6.77 -3.47 26.17
N LEU A 392 -6.74 -3.89 24.91
CA LEU A 392 -7.84 -4.61 24.28
C LEU A 392 -7.41 -5.99 23.73
N SER A 393 -8.33 -6.97 23.72
CA SER A 393 -8.17 -8.13 22.84
C SER A 393 -8.70 -7.75 21.46
N LEU A 394 -7.86 -7.79 20.42
CA LEU A 394 -8.22 -7.41 19.06
C LEU A 394 -8.97 -8.50 18.31
N VAL A 395 -8.64 -9.77 18.57
CA VAL A 395 -9.27 -10.91 17.91
C VAL A 395 -10.77 -10.80 18.07
N ASN A 396 -11.49 -10.73 16.94
CA ASN A 396 -12.94 -10.70 16.90
C ASN A 396 -13.61 -9.49 17.63
N SER A 397 -12.87 -8.43 17.94
CA SER A 397 -13.39 -7.30 18.73
C SER A 397 -14.24 -6.30 17.95
N GLY A 398 -13.95 -6.10 16.66
CA GLY A 398 -14.48 -4.97 15.90
C GLY A 398 -13.84 -3.63 16.25
N ALA A 399 -12.65 -3.65 16.86
CA ALA A 399 -11.82 -2.46 17.07
C ALA A 399 -11.61 -1.65 15.77
N ARG A 400 -11.72 -0.33 15.86
CA ARG A 400 -11.43 0.62 14.78
C ARG A 400 -10.33 1.58 15.20
N PHE A 401 -9.37 1.77 14.30
CA PHE A 401 -8.28 2.71 14.47
C PHE A 401 -8.51 3.92 13.57
N GLY A 402 -8.12 5.10 14.04
CA GLY A 402 -8.21 6.36 13.29
C GLY A 402 -7.48 7.47 14.03
N VAL A 403 -7.48 8.68 13.48
CA VAL A 403 -6.88 9.86 14.10
C VAL A 403 -8.02 10.76 14.56
N ILE A 404 -8.26 10.91 15.86
CA ILE A 404 -9.39 11.73 16.37
C ILE A 404 -8.90 13.06 16.98
N ARG A 405 -7.61 13.12 17.34
CA ARG A 405 -6.98 14.30 17.93
C ARG A 405 -6.10 14.99 16.90
N ALA A 406 -6.08 16.32 16.97
CA ALA A 406 -5.25 17.17 16.12
C ALA A 406 -3.74 16.96 16.30
N ASP A 407 -3.31 16.23 17.34
CA ASP A 407 -1.91 15.83 17.51
C ASP A 407 -1.47 14.72 16.54
N GLY A 408 -2.39 14.16 15.74
CA GLY A 408 -2.11 13.15 14.73
C GLY A 408 -1.94 11.73 15.29
N SER A 409 -2.04 11.54 16.62
CA SER A 409 -1.79 10.25 17.26
C SER A 409 -2.94 9.27 17.06
N ALA A 410 -2.60 7.98 16.99
CA ALA A 410 -3.57 6.92 16.80
C ALA A 410 -4.59 6.88 17.94
N SER A 411 -5.86 6.70 17.58
CA SER A 411 -6.99 6.50 18.47
C SER A 411 -7.65 5.16 18.16
N LEU A 412 -8.24 4.54 19.17
CA LEU A 412 -8.86 3.23 19.12
C LEU A 412 -10.28 3.33 19.69
N LEU A 413 -11.26 2.77 18.98
CA LEU A 413 -12.66 2.69 19.39
C LEU A 413 -13.18 1.25 19.26
N VAL A 414 -13.90 0.75 20.26
CA VAL A 414 -14.62 -0.51 20.19
C VAL A 414 -15.93 -0.43 20.94
N GLN A 415 -17.01 -0.93 20.33
CA GLN A 415 -18.29 -1.11 21.00
C GLN A 415 -18.93 -2.41 20.49
N ASN A 416 -19.07 -3.40 21.37
CA ASN A 416 -19.73 -4.68 21.14
C ASN A 416 -20.41 -5.16 22.42
N GLU A 417 -20.94 -6.39 22.45
CA GLU A 417 -21.68 -6.93 23.59
C GLU A 417 -20.82 -7.15 24.85
N SER A 418 -19.50 -7.30 24.68
CA SER A 418 -18.56 -7.61 25.76
C SER A 418 -17.69 -6.43 26.18
N VAL A 419 -17.44 -5.49 25.26
CA VAL A 419 -16.51 -4.38 25.47
C VAL A 419 -17.09 -3.10 24.86
N ALA A 420 -17.09 -2.03 25.65
CA ALA A 420 -17.30 -0.66 25.19
C ALA A 420 -16.16 0.20 25.74
N GLY A 421 -15.27 0.66 24.88
CA GLY A 421 -14.08 1.39 25.29
C GLY A 421 -13.43 2.14 24.14
N ALA A 422 -12.67 3.16 24.50
CA ALA A 422 -11.96 3.99 23.54
C ALA A 422 -10.70 4.57 24.19
N TRP A 423 -9.64 4.72 23.40
CA TRP A 423 -8.32 5.12 23.88
C TRP A 423 -7.62 6.01 22.86
N HIS A 424 -6.75 6.88 23.35
CA HIS A 424 -5.77 7.59 22.54
C HIS A 424 -4.36 7.09 22.87
N PHE A 425 -3.51 6.99 21.87
CA PHE A 425 -2.09 6.78 22.07
C PHE A 425 -1.45 8.13 22.40
N THR A 426 -0.86 8.26 23.57
CA THR A 426 -0.24 9.51 24.03
C THR A 426 0.97 9.16 24.89
N GLU A 427 2.10 9.81 24.64
CA GLU A 427 3.35 9.60 25.41
C GLU A 427 3.77 8.13 25.54
N GLY A 428 3.57 7.34 24.47
CA GLY A 428 3.96 5.94 24.43
C GLY A 428 2.99 4.98 25.12
N LYS A 429 1.78 5.42 25.51
CA LYS A 429 0.78 4.60 26.21
C LYS A 429 -0.62 4.82 25.66
N TRP A 430 -1.48 3.81 25.82
CA TRP A 430 -2.91 3.95 25.56
C TRP A 430 -3.62 4.51 26.80
N VAL A 431 -4.22 5.68 26.68
CA VAL A 431 -5.00 6.35 27.73
C VAL A 431 -6.47 6.24 27.39
N GLU A 432 -7.27 5.66 28.29
CA GLU A 432 -8.72 5.51 28.09
C GLU A 432 -9.40 6.88 28.08
N ASP A 433 -10.27 7.09 27.10
CA ASP A 433 -11.11 8.27 26.98
C ASP A 433 -12.56 7.85 26.73
N LYS A 434 -13.32 7.73 27.81
CA LYS A 434 -14.74 7.30 27.74
C LYS A 434 -15.63 8.31 27.03
N ALA A 435 -15.20 9.56 26.87
CA ALA A 435 -15.98 10.57 26.17
C ALA A 435 -16.13 10.20 24.69
N LEU A 436 -15.19 9.45 24.10
CA LEU A 436 -15.27 8.96 22.73
C LEU A 436 -16.43 7.98 22.46
N LEU A 437 -17.18 7.57 23.49
CA LEU A 437 -18.42 6.81 23.34
C LEU A 437 -19.67 7.69 23.42
N ALA A 438 -19.53 8.94 23.86
CA ALA A 438 -20.64 9.85 24.05
C ALA A 438 -21.21 10.32 22.70
N GLY A 439 -22.55 10.27 22.57
CA GLY A 439 -23.26 10.71 21.36
C GLY A 439 -23.33 9.68 20.23
N LEU A 440 -22.71 8.50 20.38
CA LEU A 440 -22.75 7.41 19.39
C LEU A 440 -24.05 6.61 19.44
N GLU A 441 -25.14 7.27 19.06
CA GLU A 441 -26.47 6.67 18.95
C GLU A 441 -27.26 7.17 17.74
N VAL A 442 -28.12 6.32 17.20
CA VAL A 442 -29.07 6.65 16.14
C VAL A 442 -30.45 6.18 16.60
N GLU A 443 -31.41 7.10 16.68
CA GLU A 443 -32.79 6.79 17.13
C GLU A 443 -32.82 6.11 18.51
N GLY A 444 -31.94 6.53 19.42
CA GLY A 444 -31.81 5.95 20.76
C GLY A 444 -31.14 4.57 20.81
N ARG A 445 -30.69 4.03 19.67
CA ARG A 445 -29.90 2.79 19.59
C ARG A 445 -28.42 3.11 19.59
N LYS A 446 -27.67 2.45 20.48
CA LYS A 446 -26.21 2.56 20.53
C LYS A 446 -25.57 2.01 19.25
N ILE A 447 -24.53 2.67 18.78
CA ILE A 447 -23.76 2.22 17.61
C ILE A 447 -22.72 1.19 18.01
N PHE A 448 -22.93 -0.07 17.65
CA PHE A 448 -21.90 -1.10 17.80
C PHE A 448 -20.90 -1.04 16.64
N THR A 449 -19.61 -1.25 16.90
CA THR A 449 -18.61 -1.51 15.86
C THR A 449 -18.68 -2.96 15.37
N ARG A 450 -19.13 -3.87 16.24
CA ARG A 450 -19.46 -5.27 15.93
C ARG A 450 -20.62 -5.74 16.80
N GLU A 451 -21.54 -6.51 16.24
CA GLU A 451 -22.66 -7.13 16.96
C GLU A 451 -22.86 -8.56 16.43
N LYS A 452 -23.00 -9.54 17.33
CA LYS A 452 -23.20 -10.96 17.05
C LYS A 452 -22.17 -11.54 16.07
N GLY A 453 -20.92 -11.07 16.18
CA GLY A 453 -19.83 -11.47 15.29
C GLY A 453 -19.86 -10.82 13.91
N GLN A 454 -20.76 -9.90 13.64
CA GLN A 454 -20.89 -9.22 12.35
C GLN A 454 -20.34 -7.80 12.42
N ASP A 455 -19.56 -7.39 11.41
CA ASP A 455 -19.19 -5.98 11.24
C ASP A 455 -20.47 -5.15 11.10
N ARG A 456 -20.56 -4.04 11.83
CA ARG A 456 -21.70 -3.11 11.77
C ARG A 456 -21.40 -1.86 10.94
N GLY A 457 -20.33 -1.88 10.15
CA GLY A 457 -20.04 -0.85 9.16
C GLY A 457 -19.54 0.45 9.78
N VAL A 458 -18.87 0.40 10.93
CA VAL A 458 -18.22 1.57 11.54
C VAL A 458 -16.84 1.78 10.89
N ARG A 459 -16.55 2.98 10.41
CA ARG A 459 -15.24 3.40 9.87
C ARG A 459 -14.87 4.78 10.41
N LEU A 460 -13.58 5.05 10.56
CA LEU A 460 -13.04 6.37 10.87
C LEU A 460 -12.36 6.90 9.61
N ARG A 461 -12.80 8.06 9.11
CA ARG A 461 -12.22 8.73 7.94
C ARG A 461 -12.25 10.24 8.13
N ASP A 462 -11.18 10.92 7.76
CA ASP A 462 -11.10 12.38 7.69
C ASP A 462 -11.78 12.83 6.39
N LEU A 463 -12.98 13.42 6.53
CA LEU A 463 -13.81 13.81 5.38
C LEU A 463 -13.54 15.25 4.93
N GLU A 464 -13.10 16.11 5.83
CA GLU A 464 -12.87 17.54 5.55
C GLU A 464 -11.41 17.91 5.36
N GLY A 465 -10.49 16.96 5.54
CA GLY A 465 -9.05 17.14 5.34
C GLY A 465 -8.38 17.94 6.45
N ASP A 466 -8.93 17.92 7.67
CA ASP A 466 -8.40 18.66 8.82
C ASP A 466 -7.43 17.82 9.69
N GLY A 467 -7.17 16.58 9.28
CA GLY A 467 -6.33 15.61 9.97
C GLY A 467 -7.05 14.81 11.05
N CYS A 468 -8.33 15.07 11.30
CA CYS A 468 -9.16 14.34 12.27
C CYS A 468 -10.27 13.57 11.56
N CYS A 469 -10.50 12.34 12.00
CA CYS A 469 -11.52 11.47 11.44
C CYS A 469 -12.91 11.80 11.99
N GLU A 470 -13.87 11.91 11.09
CA GLU A 470 -15.27 11.62 11.35
C GLU A 470 -15.49 10.11 11.55
N LEU A 471 -16.58 9.78 12.24
CA LEU A 471 -17.07 8.41 12.36
C LEU A 471 -18.24 8.19 11.41
N ILE A 472 -18.12 7.18 10.56
CA ILE A 472 -19.17 6.72 9.65
C ILE A 472 -19.75 5.42 10.20
N VAL A 473 -21.07 5.29 10.27
CA VAL A 473 -21.76 4.01 10.46
C VAL A 473 -22.75 3.78 9.32
N SER A 474 -22.65 2.62 8.67
CA SER A 474 -23.44 2.33 7.49
C SER A 474 -23.69 0.83 7.30
N ASN A 475 -24.91 0.39 7.56
CA ASN A 475 -25.34 -1.00 7.42
C ASN A 475 -26.84 -1.08 7.07
N ASP A 476 -27.44 -2.26 7.26
CA ASP A 476 -28.85 -2.57 7.00
C ASP A 476 -29.86 -1.87 7.93
N ARG A 477 -29.42 -1.34 9.08
CA ARG A 477 -30.25 -0.77 10.15
C ARG A 477 -29.87 0.65 10.56
N GLU A 478 -28.61 1.04 10.38
CA GLU A 478 -28.06 2.33 10.80
C GLU A 478 -27.33 3.02 9.63
N GLN A 479 -27.58 4.33 9.47
CA GLN A 479 -26.87 5.23 8.57
C GLN A 479 -26.67 6.57 9.28
N ALA A 480 -25.42 6.90 9.62
CA ALA A 480 -25.09 8.19 10.24
C ALA A 480 -23.60 8.50 10.06
N ILE A 481 -23.28 9.79 10.13
CA ILE A 481 -21.92 10.29 10.19
C ILE A 481 -21.86 11.22 11.40
N PHE A 482 -20.75 11.16 12.13
CA PHE A 482 -20.54 11.94 13.34
C PHE A 482 -19.21 12.67 13.25
N ARG A 483 -19.22 13.92 13.71
CA ARG A 483 -18.01 14.71 13.96
C ARG A 483 -17.70 14.69 15.45
N TRP A 484 -16.43 14.55 15.79
CA TRP A 484 -15.95 14.71 17.16
C TRP A 484 -15.79 16.20 17.49
N GLU A 485 -16.57 16.72 18.42
CA GLU A 485 -16.44 18.12 18.85
C GLU A 485 -16.86 18.33 20.30
N LYS A 486 -16.10 19.14 21.04
CA LYS A 486 -16.37 19.45 22.46
C LYS A 486 -16.60 18.20 23.33
N ASN A 487 -15.78 17.16 23.11
CA ASN A 487 -15.81 15.88 23.82
C ASN A 487 -17.12 15.08 23.65
N ILE A 488 -17.80 15.22 22.51
CA ILE A 488 -18.96 14.41 22.15
C ILE A 488 -19.02 14.20 20.63
N TRP A 489 -19.48 13.02 20.21
CA TRP A 489 -19.82 12.79 18.81
C TRP A 489 -21.15 13.46 18.48
N LYS A 490 -21.12 14.41 17.54
CA LYS A 490 -22.34 15.04 17.04
C LYS A 490 -22.67 14.53 15.65
N LYS A 491 -23.90 14.05 15.50
CA LYS A 491 -24.43 13.59 14.23
C LYS A 491 -24.46 14.77 13.23
N LEU A 492 -23.87 14.55 12.06
CA LEU A 492 -23.89 15.49 10.94
C LEU A 492 -25.23 15.44 10.18
N PRO A 493 -25.59 16.50 9.42
CA PRO A 493 -26.88 16.58 8.74
C PRO A 493 -26.99 15.68 7.49
N PHE A 494 -25.94 14.95 7.15
CA PHE A 494 -25.86 14.08 5.99
C PHE A 494 -25.39 12.66 6.35
N THR A 495 -25.59 11.74 5.41
CA THR A 495 -25.20 10.32 5.50
C THR A 495 -24.49 9.90 4.22
N LEU A 496 -24.08 8.63 4.15
CA LEU A 496 -23.79 8.02 2.84
C LEU A 496 -25.04 8.04 1.95
N PRO A 497 -24.86 8.04 0.60
CA PRO A 497 -25.97 8.00 -0.34
C PRO A 497 -26.90 6.79 -0.12
N GLU A 498 -28.19 6.99 -0.35
CA GLU A 498 -29.20 5.95 -0.10
C GLU A 498 -28.89 4.65 -0.87
N GLY A 499 -28.89 3.54 -0.12
CA GLY A 499 -28.63 2.19 -0.60
C GLY A 499 -27.19 1.93 -1.04
N THR A 500 -26.24 2.68 -0.48
CA THR A 500 -24.80 2.44 -0.61
C THR A 500 -24.16 1.97 0.70
N ALA A 501 -24.87 1.12 1.46
CA ALA A 501 -24.38 0.69 2.79
C ALA A 501 -22.97 0.07 2.71
N LEU A 502 -22.09 0.35 3.69
CA LEU A 502 -20.73 -0.21 3.73
C LEU A 502 -20.73 -1.74 3.83
N VAL A 503 -21.60 -2.26 4.68
CA VAL A 503 -21.76 -3.70 4.90
C VAL A 503 -23.20 -4.15 4.71
N ASN A 504 -23.39 -5.39 4.28
CA ASN A 504 -24.71 -6.00 4.16
C ASN A 504 -25.23 -6.46 5.54
N ALA A 505 -26.44 -7.01 5.60
CA ALA A 505 -27.05 -7.47 6.86
C ALA A 505 -26.26 -8.60 7.56
N ALA A 506 -25.35 -9.29 6.85
CA ALA A 506 -24.45 -10.29 7.41
C ALA A 506 -23.10 -9.70 7.87
N GLY A 507 -22.92 -8.38 7.78
CA GLY A 507 -21.68 -7.68 8.10
C GLY A 507 -20.55 -7.92 7.10
N GLN A 508 -20.89 -8.25 5.85
CA GLN A 508 -19.93 -8.51 4.78
C GLN A 508 -19.82 -7.31 3.83
N ASP A 509 -18.75 -7.26 3.02
CA ASP A 509 -18.53 -6.21 2.02
C ASP A 509 -19.74 -6.08 1.08
N ASN A 510 -20.31 -4.88 1.02
CA ASN A 510 -21.47 -4.58 0.20
C ASN A 510 -21.11 -3.75 -1.06
N GLY A 511 -19.82 -3.55 -1.32
CA GLY A 511 -19.35 -2.96 -2.58
C GLY A 511 -19.26 -1.45 -2.57
N LEU A 512 -19.06 -0.82 -1.41
CA LEU A 512 -18.67 0.59 -1.31
C LEU A 512 -17.15 0.74 -1.26
N ARG A 513 -16.59 1.72 -1.97
CA ARG A 513 -15.21 2.19 -1.84
C ARG A 513 -15.18 3.71 -1.70
N PHE A 514 -14.24 4.20 -0.90
CA PHE A 514 -13.89 5.61 -0.82
C PHE A 514 -12.69 5.84 -1.74
N VAL A 515 -12.85 6.72 -2.73
CA VAL A 515 -11.80 7.05 -3.69
C VAL A 515 -11.98 8.49 -4.11
N ASP A 516 -10.93 9.32 -4.03
CA ASP A 516 -10.90 10.67 -4.58
C ASP A 516 -10.83 10.59 -6.14
N ILE A 517 -11.99 10.54 -6.81
CA ILE A 517 -12.11 10.30 -8.25
C ILE A 517 -11.85 11.58 -9.04
N ASP A 518 -12.30 12.74 -8.55
CA ASP A 518 -12.06 14.04 -9.18
C ASP A 518 -10.78 14.74 -8.72
N GLU A 519 -10.08 14.12 -7.75
CA GLU A 519 -8.80 14.55 -7.19
C GLU A 519 -8.88 15.95 -6.58
N ASP A 520 -10.00 16.28 -5.95
CA ASP A 520 -10.21 17.54 -5.21
C ASP A 520 -9.65 17.49 -3.78
N GLY A 521 -9.25 16.29 -3.32
CA GLY A 521 -8.72 16.02 -1.99
C GLY A 521 -9.71 15.44 -1.00
N HIS A 522 -10.95 15.17 -1.42
CA HIS A 522 -11.98 14.53 -0.62
C HIS A 522 -12.34 13.16 -1.20
N ASP A 523 -12.60 12.19 -0.31
CA ASP A 523 -13.01 10.85 -0.76
C ASP A 523 -14.42 10.87 -1.37
N ASP A 524 -14.57 10.39 -2.61
CA ASP A 524 -15.86 10.14 -3.22
C ASP A 524 -16.39 8.74 -2.89
N VAL A 525 -17.70 8.55 -3.07
CA VAL A 525 -18.36 7.25 -2.86
C VAL A 525 -18.60 6.57 -4.19
N LEU A 526 -17.85 5.49 -4.42
CA LEU A 526 -18.08 4.54 -5.50
C LEU A 526 -18.79 3.30 -4.94
N PHE A 527 -19.96 2.98 -5.47
CA PHE A 527 -20.74 1.81 -5.06
C PHE A 527 -21.06 0.91 -6.25
N SER A 528 -20.90 -0.41 -6.09
CA SER A 528 -21.37 -1.40 -7.06
C SER A 528 -21.48 -2.79 -6.43
N ASN A 529 -22.69 -3.35 -6.40
CA ASN A 529 -22.94 -4.73 -5.94
C ASN A 529 -23.80 -5.51 -6.95
N GLU A 530 -24.35 -6.68 -6.56
CA GLU A 530 -25.25 -7.50 -7.40
C GLU A 530 -26.56 -6.84 -7.83
N ASP A 531 -26.95 -5.70 -7.24
CA ASP A 531 -28.24 -5.07 -7.51
C ASP A 531 -28.11 -3.74 -8.25
N ARG A 532 -27.14 -2.91 -7.86
CA ARG A 532 -27.02 -1.52 -8.31
C ARG A 532 -25.59 -0.99 -8.28
N PHE A 533 -25.39 0.13 -8.97
CA PHE A 533 -24.15 0.91 -8.95
C PHE A 533 -24.45 2.40 -8.82
N SER A 534 -23.50 3.15 -8.26
CA SER A 534 -23.51 4.61 -8.29
C SER A 534 -22.12 5.19 -8.03
N LEU A 535 -21.92 6.44 -8.47
CA LEU A 535 -20.78 7.29 -8.07
C LEU A 535 -21.35 8.62 -7.58
N HIS A 536 -20.88 9.05 -6.41
CA HIS A 536 -21.29 10.30 -5.78
C HIS A 536 -20.05 11.07 -5.33
N LEU A 537 -19.90 12.30 -5.79
CA LEU A 537 -18.80 13.17 -5.37
C LEU A 537 -19.11 13.82 -4.03
N PHE A 538 -18.09 13.95 -3.19
CA PHE A 538 -18.22 14.71 -1.96
C PHE A 538 -18.47 16.19 -2.28
N SER A 539 -19.44 16.82 -1.61
CA SER A 539 -19.84 18.20 -1.91
C SER A 539 -19.42 19.17 -0.81
N SER A 540 -19.71 18.85 0.45
CA SER A 540 -19.31 19.63 1.63
C SER A 540 -19.71 18.93 2.93
N MET A 541 -19.23 19.44 4.07
CA MET A 541 -19.69 19.01 5.40
C MET A 541 -21.14 19.43 5.74
N GLN A 542 -21.87 20.07 4.81
CA GLN A 542 -23.30 20.33 4.96
C GLN A 542 -24.14 19.39 4.10
N ALA A 543 -23.66 19.04 2.90
CA ALA A 543 -24.42 18.28 1.92
C ALA A 543 -23.94 16.82 1.77
N GLY A 544 -22.73 16.49 2.21
CA GLY A 544 -22.10 15.18 2.02
C GLY A 544 -21.91 14.82 0.56
N TRP A 545 -22.08 13.55 0.23
CA TRP A 545 -22.02 13.01 -1.14
C TRP A 545 -23.29 13.28 -1.96
N SER A 546 -23.73 14.54 -1.99
CA SER A 546 -24.98 14.94 -2.65
C SER A 546 -24.89 14.99 -4.18
N HIS A 547 -23.68 15.15 -4.71
CA HIS A 547 -23.44 15.26 -6.14
C HIS A 547 -23.37 13.88 -6.79
N ARG A 548 -24.53 13.35 -7.19
CA ARG A 548 -24.61 12.08 -7.92
C ARG A 548 -24.15 12.24 -9.37
N VAL A 549 -23.08 11.52 -9.74
CA VAL A 549 -22.53 11.51 -11.11
C VAL A 549 -23.26 10.50 -11.98
N LEU A 550 -23.43 9.28 -11.47
CA LEU A 550 -24.12 8.20 -12.15
C LEU A 550 -24.79 7.27 -11.14
N SER A 551 -25.85 6.60 -11.56
CA SER A 551 -26.49 5.52 -10.82
C SER A 551 -27.35 4.67 -11.74
N GLY A 552 -27.42 3.37 -11.46
CA GLY A 552 -28.29 2.45 -12.19
C GLY A 552 -28.44 1.10 -11.48
N LYS A 553 -29.28 0.24 -12.04
CA LYS A 553 -29.44 -1.17 -11.67
C LYS A 553 -28.61 -2.05 -12.59
N ARG A 554 -28.35 -3.30 -12.19
CA ARG A 554 -27.73 -4.29 -13.09
C ARG A 554 -28.46 -4.37 -14.43
N GLY A 555 -27.71 -4.33 -15.52
CA GLY A 555 -28.23 -4.35 -16.89
C GLY A 555 -28.48 -2.96 -17.51
N ASP A 556 -28.43 -1.88 -16.73
CA ASP A 556 -28.57 -0.52 -17.27
C ASP A 556 -27.33 -0.08 -18.07
N PRO A 557 -27.47 0.79 -19.08
CA PRO A 557 -26.34 1.36 -19.81
C PRO A 557 -25.34 2.06 -18.88
N GLY A 558 -24.04 1.91 -19.15
CA GLY A 558 -22.99 2.51 -18.32
C GLY A 558 -22.72 1.77 -17.01
N GLU A 559 -23.22 0.54 -16.88
CA GLU A 559 -22.98 -0.35 -15.75
C GLU A 559 -21.51 -0.45 -15.35
N LEU A 560 -21.26 -0.22 -14.06
CA LEU A 560 -20.00 -0.55 -13.41
C LEU A 560 -20.02 -2.03 -12.98
N PRO A 561 -18.96 -2.80 -13.23
CA PRO A 561 -18.84 -4.14 -12.67
C PRO A 561 -18.97 -4.10 -11.14
N PRO A 562 -19.55 -5.13 -10.50
CA PRO A 562 -19.66 -5.18 -9.05
C PRO A 562 -18.28 -5.05 -8.38
N LEU A 563 -18.19 -4.22 -7.35
CA LEU A 563 -17.03 -4.11 -6.46
C LEU A 563 -17.02 -5.23 -5.43
N ALA A 564 -18.22 -5.61 -4.97
CA ALA A 564 -18.49 -6.82 -4.19
C ALA A 564 -19.61 -7.62 -4.85
N LEU A 565 -19.60 -8.93 -4.65
CA LEU A 565 -20.65 -9.82 -5.16
C LEU A 565 -21.02 -10.82 -4.07
N ARG A 566 -22.28 -10.81 -3.62
CA ARG A 566 -22.81 -11.72 -2.59
C ARG A 566 -21.96 -11.71 -1.30
N GLY A 567 -21.58 -10.52 -0.85
CA GLY A 567 -20.77 -10.34 0.36
C GLY A 567 -19.28 -10.68 0.22
N THR A 568 -18.79 -10.94 -1.01
CA THR A 568 -17.37 -11.23 -1.28
C THR A 568 -16.71 -10.15 -2.11
N ASN A 569 -15.43 -9.89 -1.90
CA ASN A 569 -14.67 -8.94 -2.70
C ASN A 569 -14.62 -9.42 -4.16
N ASN A 570 -14.95 -8.55 -5.12
CA ASN A 570 -15.02 -8.93 -6.54
C ASN A 570 -13.80 -8.47 -7.37
N GLY A 571 -12.66 -8.24 -6.70
CA GLY A 571 -11.38 -7.96 -7.33
C GLY A 571 -11.21 -6.55 -7.83
N ALA A 572 -11.82 -5.58 -7.16
CA ALA A 572 -11.76 -4.17 -7.57
C ALA A 572 -10.86 -3.33 -6.66
N TRP A 573 -10.09 -2.40 -7.27
CA TRP A 573 -9.22 -1.47 -6.56
C TRP A 573 -8.97 -0.18 -7.38
N SER A 574 -8.43 0.85 -6.74
CA SER A 574 -8.04 2.11 -7.39
C SER A 574 -6.54 2.13 -7.63
N HIS A 575 -6.10 2.42 -8.86
CA HIS A 575 -4.68 2.55 -9.18
C HIS A 575 -4.47 3.35 -10.46
N SER A 576 -3.44 4.18 -10.53
CA SER A 576 -3.09 4.94 -11.74
C SER A 576 -4.26 5.69 -12.38
N ARG A 577 -5.10 6.35 -11.56
CA ARG A 577 -6.32 7.09 -11.98
C ARG A 577 -7.38 6.24 -12.69
N HIS A 578 -7.48 4.98 -12.31
CA HIS A 578 -8.49 4.07 -12.81
C HIS A 578 -9.03 3.24 -11.64
N ILE A 579 -10.28 2.82 -11.78
CA ILE A 579 -10.78 1.65 -11.06
C ILE A 579 -10.52 0.43 -11.92
N TRP A 580 -9.88 -0.57 -11.34
CA TRP A 580 -9.51 -1.83 -11.98
C TRP A 580 -10.37 -2.96 -11.45
N TRP A 581 -10.57 -3.98 -12.28
CA TRP A 581 -11.10 -5.27 -11.88
C TRP A 581 -10.24 -6.39 -12.45
N SER A 582 -9.93 -7.37 -11.60
CA SER A 582 -9.34 -8.65 -12.00
C SER A 582 -9.99 -9.79 -11.23
N ASN A 583 -10.73 -10.65 -11.92
CA ASN A 583 -11.47 -11.77 -11.34
C ASN A 583 -11.73 -12.85 -12.41
N GLU A 584 -12.55 -13.84 -12.12
CA GLU A 584 -12.87 -14.93 -13.06
C GLU A 584 -13.60 -14.49 -14.34
N ARG A 585 -14.06 -13.25 -14.46
CA ARG A 585 -14.74 -12.74 -15.66
C ARG A 585 -13.85 -11.92 -16.58
N THR A 586 -12.66 -11.53 -16.13
CA THR A 586 -11.73 -10.68 -16.87
C THR A 586 -10.68 -11.40 -17.74
N PRO A 587 -10.41 -12.73 -17.68
CA PRO A 587 -9.28 -13.34 -18.39
C PRO A 587 -9.29 -13.18 -19.91
N LEU A 588 -10.46 -12.99 -20.53
CA LEU A 588 -10.60 -12.80 -21.98
C LEU A 588 -10.60 -11.33 -22.41
N LEU A 589 -10.57 -10.40 -21.46
CA LEU A 589 -10.48 -8.97 -21.73
C LEU A 589 -9.04 -8.56 -22.07
N PRO A 590 -8.85 -7.44 -22.78
CA PRO A 590 -7.53 -6.86 -23.00
C PRO A 590 -6.75 -6.72 -21.69
N ASP A 591 -5.48 -7.15 -21.70
CA ASP A 591 -4.58 -7.15 -20.53
C ASP A 591 -5.12 -7.93 -19.31
N HIS A 592 -6.12 -8.80 -19.51
CA HIS A 592 -6.78 -9.66 -18.52
C HIS A 592 -7.53 -8.93 -17.40
N VAL A 593 -7.90 -7.68 -17.64
CA VAL A 593 -8.52 -6.78 -16.66
C VAL A 593 -9.65 -5.99 -17.29
N GLU A 594 -10.57 -5.57 -16.45
CA GLU A 594 -11.53 -4.50 -16.77
C GLU A 594 -11.07 -3.21 -16.08
N ARG A 595 -11.33 -2.05 -16.69
CA ARG A 595 -10.88 -0.76 -16.15
C ARG A 595 -11.80 0.40 -16.52
N ARG A 596 -11.95 1.34 -15.61
CA ARG A 596 -12.66 2.61 -15.82
C ARG A 596 -11.75 3.74 -15.38
N SER A 597 -11.34 4.60 -16.30
CA SER A 597 -10.54 5.78 -15.96
C SER A 597 -11.40 6.79 -15.20
N PHE A 598 -10.78 7.58 -14.33
CA PHE A 598 -11.48 8.65 -13.62
C PHE A 598 -12.11 9.63 -14.60
N ASN A 599 -11.40 9.96 -15.70
CA ASN A 599 -11.93 10.82 -16.75
C ASN A 599 -13.20 10.25 -17.42
N ALA A 600 -13.26 8.92 -17.62
CA ALA A 600 -14.45 8.30 -18.20
C ALA A 600 -15.62 8.30 -17.21
N LEU A 601 -15.36 8.10 -15.91
CA LEU A 601 -16.37 8.17 -14.86
C LEU A 601 -16.94 9.59 -14.71
N LEU A 602 -16.11 10.62 -14.94
CA LEU A 602 -16.45 12.03 -14.83
C LEU A 602 -16.83 12.69 -16.15
N ALA A 603 -17.04 11.94 -17.23
CA ALA A 603 -17.17 12.49 -18.58
C ALA A 603 -18.28 13.57 -18.74
N ASN A 604 -19.32 13.51 -17.90
CA ASN A 604 -20.44 14.45 -17.90
C ASN A 604 -20.44 15.39 -16.68
N VAL A 605 -19.33 15.48 -15.96
CA VAL A 605 -19.17 16.35 -14.79
C VAL A 605 -18.33 17.55 -15.18
N THR A 606 -18.86 18.75 -14.93
CA THR A 606 -18.07 19.98 -15.08
C THR A 606 -17.01 20.03 -13.98
N PRO A 607 -15.71 20.06 -14.31
CA PRO A 607 -14.65 20.14 -13.31
C PRO A 607 -14.81 21.37 -12.42
N GLN A 608 -14.69 21.19 -11.11
CA GLN A 608 -14.67 22.29 -10.14
C GLN A 608 -13.25 22.78 -9.90
N ALA A 609 -13.13 23.98 -9.31
CA ALA A 609 -11.84 24.47 -8.87
C ALA A 609 -11.31 23.61 -7.70
N LYS A 610 -10.06 23.18 -7.81
CA LYS A 610 -9.38 22.42 -6.75
C LYS A 610 -8.82 23.37 -5.69
N SER A 611 -8.69 22.89 -4.46
CA SER A 611 -7.88 23.58 -3.45
C SER A 611 -6.43 23.76 -3.92
N PRO A 612 -5.67 24.73 -3.40
CA PRO A 612 -4.25 24.90 -3.75
C PRO A 612 -3.44 23.62 -3.53
N GLN A 613 -3.71 22.90 -2.44
CA GLN A 613 -3.05 21.64 -2.10
C GLN A 613 -3.43 20.52 -3.07
N ALA A 614 -4.71 20.37 -3.43
CA ALA A 614 -5.15 19.38 -4.42
C ALA A 614 -4.63 19.68 -5.83
N SER A 615 -4.57 20.97 -6.20
CA SER A 615 -3.93 21.43 -7.44
C SER A 615 -2.45 21.04 -7.47
N LEU A 616 -1.72 21.30 -6.39
CA LEU A 616 -0.30 20.95 -6.28
C LEU A 616 -0.06 19.45 -6.43
N ARG A 617 -0.88 18.60 -5.81
CA ARG A 617 -0.83 17.14 -5.96
C ARG A 617 -1.09 16.66 -7.39
N SER A 618 -1.83 17.44 -8.18
CA SER A 618 -2.16 17.13 -9.57
C SER A 618 -1.05 17.50 -10.57
N ILE A 619 -0.06 18.31 -10.16
CA ILE A 619 1.01 18.80 -11.05
C ILE A 619 2.13 17.77 -11.15
N ARG A 620 2.53 17.46 -12.39
CA ARG A 620 3.73 16.65 -12.69
C ARG A 620 4.82 17.52 -13.27
N THR A 621 5.98 17.56 -12.62
CA THR A 621 7.14 18.31 -13.10
C THR A 621 8.10 17.41 -13.88
N ARG A 622 8.97 18.03 -14.70
CA ARG A 622 10.14 17.33 -15.24
C ARG A 622 11.15 17.08 -14.12
N PRO A 623 11.99 16.04 -14.22
CA PRO A 623 13.07 15.80 -13.27
C PRO A 623 13.92 17.06 -13.04
N GLY A 624 14.23 17.36 -11.78
CA GLY A 624 15.01 18.54 -11.36
C GLY A 624 14.20 19.82 -11.11
N PHE A 625 12.88 19.80 -11.37
CA PHE A 625 11.99 20.92 -11.07
C PHE A 625 11.07 20.59 -9.90
N GLN A 626 10.87 21.55 -9.01
CA GLN A 626 9.92 21.51 -7.89
C GLN A 626 8.89 22.63 -8.08
N VAL A 627 7.65 22.36 -7.69
CA VAL A 627 6.59 23.38 -7.60
C VAL A 627 6.30 23.61 -6.12
N GLU A 628 6.22 24.88 -5.75
CA GLU A 628 5.88 25.32 -4.40
C GLU A 628 4.72 26.30 -4.49
N LEU A 629 3.81 26.24 -3.52
CA LEU A 629 2.69 27.16 -3.45
C LEU A 629 3.20 28.53 -2.97
N MET A 630 3.21 29.52 -3.87
CA MET A 630 3.62 30.90 -3.55
C MET A 630 2.43 31.77 -3.09
N ALA A 631 1.31 31.73 -3.82
CA ALA A 631 0.10 32.48 -3.51
C ALA A 631 -1.13 31.73 -4.03
N SER A 632 -2.24 31.87 -3.33
CA SER A 632 -3.55 31.35 -3.72
C SER A 632 -4.63 32.40 -3.53
N GLU A 633 -5.86 32.10 -3.93
CA GLU A 633 -7.01 32.90 -3.53
C GLU A 633 -7.08 33.02 -1.99
N PRO A 634 -7.51 34.18 -1.44
CA PRO A 634 -7.97 35.38 -2.14
C PRO A 634 -6.86 36.36 -2.55
N LEU A 635 -5.58 36.06 -2.27
CA LEU A 635 -4.46 36.96 -2.58
C LEU A 635 -4.37 37.23 -4.08
N VAL A 636 -4.48 36.17 -4.89
CA VAL A 636 -4.49 36.23 -6.36
C VAL A 636 -5.72 35.54 -6.94
N GLN A 637 -6.20 35.99 -8.10
CA GLN A 637 -7.32 35.41 -8.83
C GLN A 637 -7.04 35.46 -10.35
N SER A 638 -7.21 34.34 -11.06
CA SER A 638 -6.95 34.22 -12.51
C SER A 638 -5.64 34.88 -12.99
N PRO A 639 -4.47 34.55 -12.41
CA PRO A 639 -3.20 35.15 -12.80
C PRO A 639 -2.79 34.71 -14.22
N ILE A 640 -2.40 35.67 -15.06
CA ILE A 640 -1.93 35.41 -16.44
C ILE A 640 -0.46 35.77 -16.64
N ALA A 641 0.10 36.60 -15.76
CA ALA A 641 1.52 36.94 -15.73
C ALA A 641 1.91 37.39 -14.32
N PHE A 642 3.17 37.17 -13.95
CA PHE A 642 3.74 37.68 -12.70
C PHE A 642 5.23 37.96 -12.84
N ALA A 643 5.76 38.82 -11.98
CA ALA A 643 7.19 39.11 -11.89
C ALA A 643 7.57 39.63 -10.49
N TRP A 644 8.81 39.38 -10.08
CA TRP A 644 9.41 40.05 -8.93
C TRP A 644 9.92 41.43 -9.37
N GLY A 645 9.44 42.48 -8.71
CA GLY A 645 9.90 43.84 -8.95
C GLY A 645 11.26 44.11 -8.30
N PRO A 646 11.98 45.17 -8.73
CA PRO A 646 13.23 45.60 -8.07
C PRO A 646 13.00 46.09 -6.63
N ASP A 647 11.75 46.35 -6.26
CA ASP A 647 11.28 46.67 -4.91
C ASP A 647 11.08 45.42 -4.03
N GLY A 648 11.33 44.22 -4.56
CA GLY A 648 11.13 42.96 -3.85
C GLY A 648 9.68 42.48 -3.80
N LYS A 649 8.73 43.21 -4.40
CA LYS A 649 7.32 42.84 -4.39
C LYS A 649 6.99 41.85 -5.50
N PHE A 650 6.06 40.93 -5.23
CA PHE A 650 5.55 40.00 -6.23
C PHE A 650 4.36 40.61 -6.98
N TRP A 651 4.59 41.09 -8.20
CA TRP A 651 3.58 41.73 -9.04
C TRP A 651 2.84 40.69 -9.88
N VAL A 652 1.52 40.80 -9.95
CA VAL A 652 0.63 39.85 -10.64
C VAL A 652 -0.37 40.60 -11.53
N VAL A 653 -0.52 40.15 -12.76
CA VAL A 653 -1.59 40.57 -13.67
C VAL A 653 -2.69 39.51 -13.63
N GLU A 654 -3.88 39.92 -13.20
CA GLU A 654 -5.08 39.10 -13.11
C GLU A 654 -6.01 39.40 -14.30
N MET A 655 -6.57 38.35 -14.90
CA MET A 655 -7.54 38.45 -16.01
C MET A 655 -8.82 37.69 -15.63
N GLY A 656 -9.52 38.18 -14.59
CA GLY A 656 -10.81 37.63 -14.16
C GLY A 656 -11.96 37.85 -15.15
N ASP A 657 -11.69 38.56 -16.23
CA ASP A 657 -12.61 38.93 -17.30
C ASP A 657 -12.44 38.12 -18.59
N TYR A 658 -11.51 37.16 -18.64
CA TYR A 658 -11.35 36.29 -19.81
C TYR A 658 -12.58 35.39 -20.03
N PRO A 659 -13.03 35.15 -21.28
CA PRO A 659 -12.51 35.67 -22.55
C PRO A 659 -13.15 36.99 -23.00
N LEU A 660 -14.09 37.55 -22.23
CA LEU A 660 -14.97 38.64 -22.68
C LEU A 660 -14.38 40.03 -22.46
N GLY A 661 -13.34 40.17 -21.64
CA GLY A 661 -12.74 41.46 -21.26
C GLY A 661 -13.66 42.33 -20.39
N LEU A 662 -14.73 41.77 -19.81
CA LEU A 662 -15.64 42.45 -18.90
C LEU A 662 -15.85 41.69 -17.57
N ASP A 663 -16.05 42.43 -16.48
CA ASP A 663 -16.22 41.95 -15.10
C ASP A 663 -17.65 41.46 -14.75
N ASN A 664 -18.43 41.08 -15.75
CA ASN A 664 -19.88 40.80 -15.65
C ASN A 664 -20.74 41.97 -15.11
N LYS A 665 -20.16 43.17 -14.94
CA LYS A 665 -20.85 44.44 -14.64
C LYS A 665 -20.60 45.49 -15.73
N GLY A 666 -20.04 45.06 -16.86
CA GLY A 666 -19.80 45.91 -18.03
C GLY A 666 -18.53 46.77 -17.96
N LYS A 667 -17.61 46.51 -17.03
CA LYS A 667 -16.30 47.18 -16.96
C LYS A 667 -15.16 46.22 -17.26
N PRO A 668 -13.98 46.68 -17.72
CA PRO A 668 -12.78 45.85 -17.78
C PRO A 668 -12.49 45.23 -16.40
N GLY A 669 -12.28 43.92 -16.35
CA GLY A 669 -12.09 43.18 -15.10
C GLY A 669 -10.64 42.82 -14.79
N GLY A 670 -9.71 43.12 -15.70
CA GLY A 670 -8.28 42.98 -15.46
C GLY A 670 -7.79 43.80 -14.27
N ARG A 671 -6.88 43.23 -13.46
CA ARG A 671 -6.29 43.88 -12.28
C ARG A 671 -4.78 43.70 -12.25
N ILE A 672 -4.10 44.66 -11.64
CA ILE A 672 -2.70 44.52 -11.23
C ILE A 672 -2.68 44.47 -9.71
N LYS A 673 -2.09 43.43 -9.15
CA LYS A 673 -1.83 43.30 -7.71
C LYS A 673 -0.33 43.22 -7.45
N TYR A 674 0.07 43.56 -6.24
CA TYR A 674 1.35 43.17 -5.70
C TYR A 674 1.14 42.46 -4.36
N LEU A 675 2.01 41.51 -4.04
CA LEU A 675 2.14 40.89 -2.72
C LEU A 675 3.49 41.26 -2.13
N GLU A 676 3.51 41.56 -0.84
CA GLU A 676 4.72 41.77 -0.05
C GLU A 676 4.62 40.98 1.25
N ASP A 677 5.75 40.44 1.71
CA ASP A 677 5.85 39.74 2.99
C ASP A 677 5.89 40.77 4.13
N THR A 678 5.24 40.49 5.26
CA THR A 678 5.06 41.45 6.38
C THR A 678 5.57 40.93 7.70
#